data_AF-A0A327Y9N8-F1
#
_entry.id   AF-A0A327Y9N8-F1
#
_cell.length_a   1.000
_cell.length_b   1.000
_cell.length_c   1.000
_cell.angle_alpha   90.00
_cell.angle_beta   90.00
_cell.angle_gamma   90.00
#
_symmetry.space_group_name_H-M   'P 1'
#
loop_
_entity.id
_entity.type
_entity.pdbx_description
1 polymer ?
#
loop_
_entity_poly.entity_id
_entity_poly.type
_entity_poly.pdbx_seq_one_letter_code
_entity_poly.pdbx_strand_id
1 'polypeptide(L)'
;MYSFVYQPTGIFPSVCSLDCPDQCGLLVHKQDGKIVKIQGDPNHPVTKGNICNKVRNMTERIYDPKRLKYPMKRMGAKGEGKFERISWDEAIETIAAKWKELIETEGPESILPYSFYGNMGRLSAEGMDRRFFHRLGASLLDRTICSSAGSEGLKYTMGGGFGIDPENTIHSKLIIFWGINAVSTNMHQIVLAQKTRKNGAKIICIDVHKNQTGQFADWFIPILPGTDAALALGMMHILFAENMVDDDFLKKYTVGHEELREHVVQYDPITVSGITGIPVEDIYKLARLYGQTTPSFIRIGNGLQHHDNGGMCIRTIACLPALTGQWLVKGGGAIKSNSGYLALNTMSLQRPDLLQNKHTRVINMNLLGQALLELDPPIKSIFVYSTNPAVVAPDSNKVRKGLAREDLFVIVHDLFLTETAKYADIVLPATSSFENTDLYTSYWHHYVQIQQPVIERYGESKSNVEVFQLLAKKMGFEDPCLYETEEEMISQALNNPNNPYLKGIDYETLVEKYYIKANVKPLFPGKLLTPSGKIELYSKKMEQDGYPPLPTYTPLVNDGDFPFLFVPGPNHNFLNTTFSNNEKHVSLEKEPCLHMNVKDALSKDIKDGEKVRVWNNRGECILKVSVGENVLPGVVVTQGLWADSPGAKRLINSLTPDRVADMGGGATFFSGRVDVEKL
;
A
#
# COMPACT_ATOMS: atom_id res chain seq x y z
N MET A 1 1.55 2.16 35.07
CA MET A 1 1.16 3.47 34.52
C MET A 1 -0.37 3.51 34.45
N TYR A 2 -1.04 4.59 34.87
CA TYR A 2 -2.51 4.67 34.78
C TYR A 2 -2.94 4.72 33.31
N SER A 3 -3.84 3.82 32.89
CA SER A 3 -4.37 3.80 31.52
C SER A 3 -4.90 5.17 31.11
N PHE A 4 -4.56 5.61 29.89
CA PHE A 4 -5.02 6.90 29.36
C PHE A 4 -6.55 6.98 29.33
N VAL A 5 -7.23 5.85 29.13
CA VAL A 5 -8.69 5.73 29.11
C VAL A 5 -9.33 6.39 30.34
N TYR A 6 -8.85 6.10 31.55
CA TYR A 6 -9.46 6.54 32.81
C TYR A 6 -9.12 7.98 33.22
N GLN A 7 -8.25 8.66 32.48
CA GLN A 7 -7.92 10.06 32.71
C GLN A 7 -8.85 10.94 31.87
N PRO A 8 -9.89 11.57 32.42
CA PRO A 8 -10.95 12.19 31.61
C PRO A 8 -10.46 13.35 30.72
N THR A 9 -9.44 14.08 31.17
CA THR A 9 -8.89 15.24 30.46
C THR A 9 -7.37 15.18 30.45
N GLY A 10 -6.75 15.49 29.29
CA GLY A 10 -5.30 15.46 29.14
C GLY A 10 -4.84 15.43 27.68
N ILE A 11 -3.53 15.31 27.49
CA ILE A 11 -2.89 15.14 26.18
C ILE A 11 -2.13 13.82 26.21
N PHE A 12 -2.45 12.92 25.29
CA PHE A 12 -1.92 11.56 25.27
C PHE A 12 -1.18 11.27 23.97
N PRO A 13 -0.04 10.57 24.01
CA PRO A 13 0.66 10.14 22.81
C PRO A 13 -0.14 9.05 22.07
N SER A 14 -0.01 9.04 20.75
CA SER A 14 -0.69 8.08 19.88
C SER A 14 0.04 7.98 18.54
N VAL A 15 -0.36 7.03 17.70
CA VAL A 15 0.21 6.80 16.36
C VAL A 15 -0.89 6.84 15.31
N CYS A 16 -0.61 7.46 14.17
CA CYS A 16 -1.50 7.42 13.02
C CYS A 16 -1.58 5.99 12.46
N SER A 17 -2.78 5.41 12.38
CA SER A 17 -3.01 4.02 11.96
C SER A 17 -3.19 3.80 10.47
N LEU A 18 -3.20 4.87 9.68
CA LEU A 18 -3.45 4.83 8.23
C LEU A 18 -2.31 4.13 7.46
N ASP A 19 -2.65 3.39 6.39
CA ASP A 19 -1.72 2.82 5.40
C ASP A 19 -0.95 3.91 4.64
N CYS A 20 0.13 4.39 5.26
CA CYS A 20 0.96 5.47 4.78
C CYS A 20 2.40 5.25 5.27
N PRO A 21 3.44 5.60 4.48
CA PRO A 21 4.83 5.44 4.90
C PRO A 21 5.19 6.21 6.18
N ASP A 22 4.50 7.32 6.43
CA ASP A 22 4.92 8.33 7.41
C ASP A 22 4.69 7.91 8.87
N GLN A 23 3.75 6.99 9.12
CA GLN A 23 3.35 6.50 10.44
C GLN A 23 3.40 7.58 11.54
N CYS A 24 2.66 8.68 11.36
CA CYS A 24 2.89 9.89 12.16
C CYS A 24 2.73 9.67 13.67
N GLY A 25 3.68 10.15 14.47
CA GLY A 25 3.48 10.37 15.90
C GLY A 25 2.47 11.48 16.17
N LEU A 26 1.53 11.24 17.08
CA LEU A 26 0.37 12.09 17.38
C LEU A 26 0.32 12.47 18.87
N LEU A 27 -0.34 13.59 19.14
CA LEU A 27 -0.84 13.99 20.45
C LEU A 27 -2.36 14.15 20.37
N VAL A 28 -3.06 13.38 21.18
CA VAL A 28 -4.52 13.30 21.24
C VAL A 28 -4.98 14.07 22.47
N HIS A 29 -5.75 15.13 22.25
CA HIS A 29 -6.29 15.99 23.29
C HIS A 29 -7.66 15.45 23.68
N LYS A 30 -7.80 15.06 24.94
CA LYS A 30 -9.04 14.53 25.50
C LYS A 30 -9.63 15.51 26.51
N GLN A 31 -10.95 15.64 26.50
CA GLN A 31 -11.74 16.36 27.48
C GLN A 31 -13.01 15.56 27.76
N ASP A 32 -13.35 15.37 29.03
CA ASP A 32 -14.55 14.64 29.47
C ASP A 32 -14.68 13.26 28.79
N GLY A 33 -13.55 12.55 28.66
CA GLY A 33 -13.47 11.24 28.05
C GLY A 33 -13.53 11.22 26.51
N LYS A 34 -13.65 12.38 25.84
CA LYS A 34 -13.73 12.49 24.38
C LYS A 34 -12.53 13.21 23.76
N ILE A 35 -12.10 12.75 22.60
CA ILE A 35 -11.06 13.39 21.80
C ILE A 35 -11.64 14.66 21.19
N VAL A 36 -11.14 15.81 21.61
CA VAL A 36 -11.56 17.12 21.09
C VAL A 36 -10.63 17.64 20.01
N LYS A 37 -9.39 17.15 19.95
CA LYS A 37 -8.39 17.57 18.96
C LYS A 37 -7.31 16.52 18.78
N ILE A 38 -6.82 16.38 17.55
CA ILE A 38 -5.63 15.60 17.21
C ILE A 38 -4.60 16.53 16.56
N GLN A 39 -3.36 16.47 17.05
CA GLN A 39 -2.22 17.18 16.46
C GLN A 39 -1.05 16.22 16.28
N GLY A 40 -0.10 16.57 15.41
CA GLY A 40 1.15 15.83 15.33
C GLY A 40 2.00 16.08 16.57
N ASP A 41 2.80 15.09 16.97
CA ASP A 41 3.81 15.28 18.01
C ASP A 41 5.00 16.10 17.48
N PRO A 42 5.26 17.31 18.00
CA PRO A 42 6.40 18.12 17.57
C PRO A 42 7.76 17.47 17.88
N ASN A 43 7.81 16.56 18.86
CA ASN A 43 9.04 15.87 19.27
C ASN A 43 9.35 14.67 18.39
N HIS A 44 8.34 14.08 17.72
CA HIS A 44 8.56 12.95 16.84
C HIS A 44 9.60 13.30 15.74
N PRO A 45 10.73 12.59 15.64
CA PRO A 45 11.92 13.09 14.93
C PRO A 45 11.73 13.35 13.44
N VAL A 46 10.87 12.58 12.79
CA VAL A 46 10.67 12.68 11.34
C VAL A 46 9.50 13.60 11.00
N THR A 47 8.34 13.36 11.62
CA THR A 47 7.12 14.10 11.34
C THR A 47 7.07 15.52 11.91
N LYS A 48 7.78 15.78 13.02
CA LYS A 48 7.97 17.13 13.61
C LYS A 48 6.66 17.93 13.74
N GLY A 49 5.61 17.29 14.23
CA GLY A 49 4.30 17.92 14.46
C GLY A 49 3.40 18.08 13.22
N ASN A 50 3.89 17.73 12.02
CA ASN A 50 3.11 17.83 10.80
C ASN A 50 2.22 16.59 10.61
N ILE A 51 0.96 16.81 10.29
CA ILE A 51 -0.02 15.76 9.95
C ILE A 51 -0.95 16.24 8.83
N CYS A 52 -1.45 15.30 8.03
CA CYS A 52 -2.35 15.56 6.92
C CYS A 52 -3.78 15.87 7.38
N ASN A 53 -4.60 16.40 6.47
CA ASN A 53 -6.00 16.75 6.76
C ASN A 53 -6.85 15.54 7.16
N LYS A 54 -6.53 14.35 6.65
CA LYS A 54 -7.19 13.08 7.03
C LYS A 54 -7.12 12.83 8.53
N VAL A 55 -5.93 13.05 9.10
CA VAL A 55 -5.67 12.81 10.54
C VAL A 55 -6.16 13.98 11.38
N ARG A 56 -6.02 15.23 10.92
CA ARG A 56 -6.51 16.42 11.64
C ARG A 56 -8.02 16.37 11.90
N ASN A 57 -8.78 15.79 10.97
CA ASN A 57 -10.23 15.68 11.06
C ASN A 57 -10.69 14.26 11.47
N MET A 58 -9.82 13.43 12.05
CA MET A 58 -10.18 12.06 12.42
C MET A 58 -11.31 12.00 13.47
N THR A 59 -11.48 13.06 14.27
CA THR A 59 -12.61 13.23 15.20
C THR A 59 -13.96 13.12 14.50
N GLU A 60 -14.08 13.68 13.29
CA GLU A 60 -15.28 13.60 12.44
C GLU A 60 -15.61 12.16 12.06
N ARG A 61 -14.61 11.29 11.97
CA ARG A 61 -14.79 9.87 11.66
C ARG A 61 -15.12 9.06 12.91
N ILE A 62 -14.35 9.19 13.98
CA ILE A 62 -14.52 8.32 15.16
C ILE A 62 -15.83 8.58 15.92
N TYR A 63 -16.38 9.80 15.81
CA TYR A 63 -17.66 10.21 16.38
C TYR A 63 -18.78 10.33 15.35
N ASP A 64 -18.55 9.85 14.13
CA ASP A 64 -19.59 9.81 13.09
C ASP A 64 -20.77 8.94 13.59
N PRO A 65 -22.01 9.44 13.59
CA PRO A 65 -23.17 8.69 14.08
C PRO A 65 -23.45 7.41 13.29
N LYS A 66 -22.91 7.29 12.07
CA LYS A 66 -23.01 6.09 11.21
C LYS A 66 -22.08 4.95 11.67
N ARG A 67 -21.21 5.18 12.66
CA ARG A 67 -20.31 4.16 13.19
C ARG A 67 -21.10 3.02 13.84
N LEU A 68 -20.68 1.79 13.56
CA LEU A 68 -21.32 0.58 14.06
C LEU A 68 -21.18 0.47 15.59
N LYS A 69 -22.31 0.20 16.27
CA LYS A 69 -22.38 0.13 17.74
C LYS A 69 -22.52 -1.30 18.28
N TYR A 70 -23.12 -2.20 17.50
CA TYR A 70 -23.52 -3.53 17.95
C TYR A 70 -23.42 -4.52 16.78
N PRO A 71 -23.28 -5.83 17.06
CA PRO A 71 -23.41 -6.87 16.05
C PRO A 71 -24.77 -6.86 15.36
N MET A 72 -24.79 -7.27 14.09
CA MET A 72 -25.98 -7.21 13.26
C MET A 72 -26.07 -8.43 12.34
N LYS A 73 -27.31 -8.88 12.07
CA LYS A 73 -27.64 -10.02 11.21
C LYS A 73 -28.50 -9.59 10.03
N ARG A 74 -28.21 -10.12 8.84
CA ARG A 74 -28.92 -9.79 7.59
C ARG A 74 -30.39 -10.20 7.65
N MET A 75 -31.28 -9.30 7.19
CA MET A 75 -32.75 -9.50 7.13
C MET A 75 -33.35 -9.48 5.72
N GLY A 76 -32.53 -9.29 4.68
CA GLY A 76 -32.98 -9.20 3.29
C GLY A 76 -31.97 -9.81 2.32
N ALA A 77 -32.14 -9.53 1.02
CA ALA A 77 -31.19 -10.00 0.01
C ALA A 77 -29.79 -9.39 0.21
N LYS A 78 -28.74 -10.14 -0.16
CA LYS A 78 -27.36 -9.63 -0.14
C LYS A 78 -27.25 -8.36 -1.00
N GLY A 79 -26.64 -7.31 -0.46
CA GLY A 79 -26.48 -6.02 -1.11
C GLY A 79 -27.53 -4.97 -0.71
N GLU A 80 -28.66 -5.35 -0.12
CA GLU A 80 -29.69 -4.39 0.33
C GLU A 80 -29.27 -3.59 1.57
N GLY A 81 -28.35 -4.12 2.37
CA GLY A 81 -27.88 -3.48 3.60
C GLY A 81 -28.92 -3.43 4.73
N LYS A 82 -29.91 -4.33 4.73
CA LYS A 82 -30.93 -4.44 5.79
C LYS A 82 -30.49 -5.43 6.86
N PHE A 83 -30.40 -4.95 8.09
CA PHE A 83 -29.96 -5.75 9.23
C PHE A 83 -30.83 -5.54 10.46
N GLU A 84 -30.88 -6.55 11.31
CA GLU A 84 -31.35 -6.45 12.69
C GLU A 84 -30.17 -6.55 13.66
N ARG A 85 -30.31 -5.92 14.84
CA ARG A 85 -29.32 -6.03 15.91
C ARG A 85 -29.39 -7.42 16.53
N ILE A 86 -28.23 -8.01 16.78
CA ILE A 86 -28.06 -9.24 17.56
C ILE A 86 -27.04 -9.03 18.69
N SER A 87 -26.94 -10.00 19.61
CA SER A 87 -25.89 -9.97 20.64
C SER A 87 -24.55 -10.50 20.10
N TRP A 88 -23.45 -10.20 20.79
CA TRP A 88 -22.16 -10.80 20.47
C TRP A 88 -22.15 -12.31 20.62
N ASP A 89 -22.82 -12.85 21.64
CA ASP A 89 -22.91 -14.30 21.86
C ASP A 89 -23.64 -14.99 20.71
N GLU A 90 -24.75 -14.42 20.25
CA GLU A 90 -25.49 -14.92 19.08
C GLU A 90 -24.65 -14.83 17.81
N ALA A 91 -23.93 -13.71 17.60
CA ALA A 91 -23.08 -13.54 16.42
C ALA A 91 -21.95 -14.58 16.37
N ILE A 92 -21.24 -14.77 17.49
CA ILE A 92 -20.14 -15.73 17.60
C ILE A 92 -20.65 -17.17 17.51
N GLU A 93 -21.80 -17.50 18.09
CA GLU A 93 -22.46 -18.81 17.91
C GLU A 93 -22.80 -19.05 16.44
N THR A 94 -23.46 -18.09 15.79
CA THR A 94 -23.89 -18.24 14.39
C THR A 94 -22.69 -18.49 13.47
N ILE A 95 -21.60 -17.73 13.65
CA ILE A 95 -20.37 -17.90 12.86
C ILE A 95 -19.74 -19.27 13.14
N ALA A 96 -19.55 -19.62 14.42
CA ALA A 96 -18.89 -20.87 14.79
C ALA A 96 -19.69 -22.11 14.36
N ALA A 97 -21.01 -22.09 14.52
CA ALA A 97 -21.89 -23.17 14.07
C ALA A 97 -21.78 -23.35 12.55
N LYS A 98 -21.85 -22.26 11.78
CA LYS A 98 -21.74 -22.35 10.32
C LYS A 98 -20.37 -22.83 9.86
N TRP A 99 -19.30 -22.41 10.52
CA TRP A 99 -17.96 -22.90 10.19
C TRP A 99 -17.75 -24.36 10.55
N LYS A 100 -18.27 -24.84 11.70
CA LYS A 100 -18.21 -26.27 12.04
C LYS A 100 -18.91 -27.12 10.97
N GLU A 101 -20.11 -26.71 10.56
CA GLU A 101 -20.84 -27.34 9.44
C GLU A 101 -19.97 -27.38 8.17
N LEU A 102 -19.44 -26.23 7.74
CA LEU A 102 -18.61 -26.16 6.52
C LEU A 102 -17.33 -26.98 6.61
N ILE A 103 -16.68 -27.04 7.78
CA ILE A 103 -15.47 -27.85 7.98
C ILE A 103 -15.80 -29.33 7.83
N GLU A 104 -16.95 -29.77 8.35
CA GLU A 104 -17.40 -31.16 8.24
C GLU A 104 -17.81 -31.53 6.81
N THR A 105 -18.47 -30.63 6.07
CA THR A 105 -19.04 -30.95 4.75
C THR A 105 -18.14 -30.59 3.57
N GLU A 106 -17.36 -29.51 3.66
CA GLU A 106 -16.60 -28.91 2.55
C GLU A 106 -15.09 -28.82 2.86
N GLY A 107 -14.69 -29.12 4.10
CA GLY A 107 -13.33 -28.92 4.60
C GLY A 107 -13.03 -27.47 5.00
N PRO A 108 -12.00 -27.25 5.84
CA PRO A 108 -11.68 -25.94 6.40
C PRO A 108 -11.21 -24.94 5.33
N GLU A 109 -10.64 -25.44 4.23
CA GLU A 109 -10.20 -24.60 3.11
C GLU A 109 -11.37 -23.89 2.41
N SER A 110 -12.63 -24.32 2.62
CA SER A 110 -13.82 -23.60 2.14
C SER A 110 -14.00 -22.20 2.77
N ILE A 111 -13.26 -21.88 3.83
CA ILE A 111 -13.28 -20.59 4.54
C ILE A 111 -12.08 -19.75 4.10
N LEU A 112 -12.32 -18.47 3.75
CA LEU A 112 -11.29 -17.50 3.37
C LEU A 112 -11.26 -16.30 4.33
N PRO A 113 -10.17 -16.05 5.06
CA PRO A 113 -9.91 -14.74 5.64
C PRO A 113 -9.50 -13.73 4.56
N TYR A 114 -10.15 -12.58 4.49
CA TYR A 114 -9.80 -11.51 3.56
C TYR A 114 -9.52 -10.20 4.31
N SER A 115 -8.24 -9.82 4.40
CA SER A 115 -7.82 -8.66 5.17
C SER A 115 -6.60 -7.97 4.58
N PHE A 116 -6.48 -6.67 4.86
CA PHE A 116 -5.35 -5.85 4.48
C PHE A 116 -5.15 -4.68 5.46
N TYR A 117 -4.37 -3.67 5.09
CA TYR A 117 -3.95 -2.58 5.97
C TYR A 117 -4.93 -1.40 6.08
N GLY A 118 -6.24 -1.64 6.20
CA GLY A 118 -7.18 -0.58 6.62
C GLY A 118 -6.83 0.03 7.99
N ASN A 119 -6.07 -0.73 8.79
CA ASN A 119 -5.32 -0.30 9.96
C ASN A 119 -3.92 -0.94 9.89
N MET A 120 -2.86 -0.14 10.02
CA MET A 120 -1.46 -0.58 9.96
C MET A 120 -0.92 -1.19 11.27
N GLY A 121 -1.75 -1.28 12.30
CA GLY A 121 -1.38 -1.92 13.56
C GLY A 121 -1.07 -3.39 13.33
N ARG A 122 0.09 -3.86 13.78
CA ARG A 122 0.60 -5.21 13.48
C ARG A 122 -0.27 -6.31 14.09
N LEU A 123 -0.86 -6.08 15.26
CA LEU A 123 -1.79 -7.02 15.88
C LEU A 123 -3.13 -7.00 15.15
N SER A 124 -3.60 -5.80 14.76
CA SER A 124 -4.82 -5.63 13.99
C SER A 124 -4.75 -6.25 12.59
N ALA A 125 -3.60 -6.18 11.92
CA ALA A 125 -3.44 -6.61 10.53
C ALA A 125 -2.90 -8.04 10.37
N GLU A 126 -2.08 -8.52 11.32
CA GLU A 126 -1.26 -9.73 11.16
C GLU A 126 -1.07 -10.53 12.46
N GLY A 127 -1.84 -10.26 13.51
CA GLY A 127 -1.69 -10.92 14.80
C GLY A 127 -2.57 -12.15 14.97
N MET A 128 -3.57 -12.01 15.85
CA MET A 128 -4.38 -13.12 16.35
C MET A 128 -5.20 -13.79 15.25
N ASP A 129 -5.55 -13.03 14.22
CA ASP A 129 -6.24 -13.51 13.04
C ASP A 129 -5.45 -14.63 12.35
N ARG A 130 -4.13 -14.42 12.12
CA ARG A 130 -3.25 -15.42 11.49
C ARG A 130 -3.20 -16.68 12.33
N ARG A 131 -3.01 -16.54 13.64
CA ARG A 131 -2.96 -17.69 14.58
C ARG A 131 -4.24 -18.51 14.51
N PHE A 132 -5.40 -17.83 14.57
CA PHE A 132 -6.71 -18.46 14.51
C PHE A 132 -6.93 -19.19 13.18
N PHE A 133 -6.71 -18.53 12.03
CA PHE A 133 -6.97 -19.15 10.72
C PHE A 133 -5.98 -20.26 10.36
N HIS A 134 -4.71 -20.15 10.79
CA HIS A 134 -3.76 -21.25 10.69
C HIS A 134 -4.22 -22.45 11.49
N ARG A 135 -4.65 -22.24 12.75
CA ARG A 135 -5.18 -23.32 13.60
C ARG A 135 -6.46 -23.94 13.05
N LEU A 136 -7.31 -23.14 12.41
CA LEU A 136 -8.54 -23.58 11.75
C LEU A 136 -8.27 -24.45 10.52
N GLY A 137 -7.14 -24.24 9.83
CA GLY A 137 -6.85 -24.87 8.55
C GLY A 137 -7.52 -24.19 7.35
N ALA A 138 -7.90 -22.92 7.50
CA ALA A 138 -8.58 -22.14 6.45
C ALA A 138 -7.66 -21.84 5.26
N SER A 139 -8.26 -21.45 4.13
CA SER A 139 -7.50 -20.95 2.97
C SER A 139 -6.55 -19.82 3.37
N LEU A 140 -5.39 -19.75 2.72
CA LEU A 140 -4.42 -18.70 2.98
C LEU A 140 -4.66 -17.46 2.11
N LEU A 141 -4.66 -16.31 2.79
CA LEU A 141 -4.58 -14.93 2.27
C LEU A 141 -3.24 -14.52 1.65
N ASP A 142 -3.02 -14.55 0.34
CA ASP A 142 -1.84 -13.89 -0.24
C ASP A 142 -2.08 -12.37 -0.44
N ARG A 143 -1.34 -11.56 0.33
CA ARG A 143 -1.59 -10.12 0.56
C ARG A 143 -0.73 -9.23 -0.33
N THR A 144 -1.11 -9.14 -1.58
CA THR A 144 -0.25 -8.62 -2.66
C THR A 144 -0.78 -7.37 -3.37
N ILE A 145 -1.90 -6.79 -2.93
CA ILE A 145 -2.58 -5.69 -3.65
C ILE A 145 -1.76 -4.40 -3.76
N CYS A 146 -0.88 -4.12 -2.79
CA CYS A 146 -0.16 -2.85 -2.72
C CYS A 146 1.27 -2.95 -3.29
N SER A 147 2.21 -3.56 -2.56
CA SER A 147 3.65 -3.38 -2.83
C SER A 147 4.43 -4.59 -3.26
N SER A 148 3.79 -5.76 -3.42
CA SER A 148 4.52 -7.02 -3.53
C SER A 148 5.40 -7.13 -4.77
N ALA A 149 4.94 -6.69 -5.95
CA ALA A 149 5.74 -6.75 -7.17
C ALA A 149 7.04 -5.95 -7.05
N GLY A 150 6.96 -4.71 -6.57
CA GLY A 150 8.12 -3.86 -6.33
C GLY A 150 9.04 -4.38 -5.22
N SER A 151 8.46 -4.97 -4.16
CA SER A 151 9.23 -5.61 -3.09
C SER A 151 10.04 -6.80 -3.59
N GLU A 152 9.48 -7.63 -4.48
CA GLU A 152 10.20 -8.79 -5.03
C GLU A 152 11.31 -8.36 -5.99
N GLY A 153 11.06 -7.39 -6.88
CA GLY A 153 12.09 -6.82 -7.75
C GLY A 153 13.27 -6.19 -6.96
N LEU A 154 12.94 -5.48 -5.88
CA LEU A 154 13.95 -4.91 -4.99
C LEU A 154 14.72 -5.99 -4.22
N LYS A 155 14.06 -7.09 -3.83
CA LYS A 155 14.70 -8.21 -3.13
C LYS A 155 15.74 -8.91 -3.99
N TYR A 156 15.47 -9.14 -5.28
CA TYR A 156 16.48 -9.70 -6.19
C TYR A 156 17.73 -8.81 -6.28
N THR A 157 17.56 -7.49 -6.22
CA THR A 157 18.64 -6.52 -6.48
C THR A 157 19.40 -6.12 -5.22
N MET A 158 18.68 -5.87 -4.13
CA MET A 158 19.17 -5.29 -2.89
C MET A 158 19.04 -6.23 -1.67
N GLY A 159 18.42 -7.40 -1.83
CA GLY A 159 18.20 -8.38 -0.75
C GLY A 159 17.02 -8.07 0.15
N GLY A 160 16.30 -6.97 -0.08
CA GLY A 160 15.09 -6.60 0.65
C GLY A 160 14.77 -5.11 0.59
N GLY A 161 13.80 -4.68 1.40
CA GLY A 161 13.41 -3.27 1.56
C GLY A 161 14.41 -2.47 2.38
N PHE A 162 15.53 -2.08 1.76
CA PHE A 162 16.59 -1.30 2.38
C PHE A 162 16.98 -0.09 1.53
N GLY A 163 16.74 1.11 2.05
CA GLY A 163 17.14 2.38 1.47
C GLY A 163 17.90 3.26 2.46
N ILE A 164 18.07 4.54 2.14
CA ILE A 164 18.71 5.48 3.07
C ILE A 164 17.80 5.82 4.26
N ASP A 165 18.40 6.35 5.34
CA ASP A 165 17.62 7.04 6.37
C ASP A 165 17.01 8.31 5.75
N PRO A 166 15.67 8.47 5.73
CA PRO A 166 15.04 9.64 5.13
C PRO A 166 15.49 10.95 5.76
N GLU A 167 15.91 10.97 7.04
CA GLU A 167 16.44 12.18 7.68
C GLU A 167 17.68 12.73 6.95
N ASN A 168 18.42 11.88 6.23
CA ASN A 168 19.58 12.30 5.43
C ASN A 168 19.21 12.99 4.10
N THR A 169 17.93 13.02 3.69
CA THR A 169 17.46 13.74 2.49
C THR A 169 17.88 15.22 2.51
N ILE A 170 18.04 15.81 3.69
CA ILE A 170 18.46 17.22 3.84
C ILE A 170 19.85 17.52 3.26
N HIS A 171 20.65 16.48 2.96
CA HIS A 171 21.99 16.59 2.39
C HIS A 171 22.03 16.42 0.86
N SER A 172 20.94 15.99 0.23
CA SER A 172 20.88 15.78 -1.22
C SER A 172 21.06 17.10 -1.99
N LYS A 173 21.64 17.07 -3.19
CA LYS A 173 21.65 18.19 -4.15
C LYS A 173 20.69 17.96 -5.31
N LEU A 174 20.34 16.70 -5.56
CA LEU A 174 19.30 16.31 -6.51
C LEU A 174 18.34 15.32 -5.83
N ILE A 175 17.05 15.58 -5.95
CA ILE A 175 15.99 14.67 -5.51
C ILE A 175 15.11 14.32 -6.70
N ILE A 176 14.97 13.04 -7.00
CA ILE A 176 14.06 12.52 -8.04
C ILE A 176 12.91 11.80 -7.35
N PHE A 177 11.71 12.34 -7.47
CA PHE A 177 10.47 11.64 -7.15
C PHE A 177 10.00 10.88 -8.40
N TRP A 178 9.95 9.56 -8.34
CA TRP A 178 9.64 8.73 -9.50
C TRP A 178 8.39 7.88 -9.26
N GLY A 179 7.32 8.14 -10.02
CA GLY A 179 6.04 7.44 -9.96
C GLY A 179 5.33 7.58 -8.61
N ILE A 180 5.34 8.79 -8.05
CA ILE A 180 4.82 9.09 -6.71
C ILE A 180 4.17 10.47 -6.63
N ASN A 181 2.95 10.51 -6.09
CA ASN A 181 2.32 11.74 -5.59
C ASN A 181 2.64 11.95 -4.09
N ALA A 182 3.90 12.24 -3.78
CA ALA A 182 4.41 12.37 -2.41
C ALA A 182 3.70 13.46 -1.58
N VAL A 183 3.16 14.52 -2.20
CA VAL A 183 2.32 15.50 -1.50
C VAL A 183 1.08 14.85 -0.86
N SER A 184 0.46 13.88 -1.53
CA SER A 184 -0.70 13.14 -1.01
C SER A 184 -0.34 11.92 -0.18
N THR A 185 0.77 11.25 -0.50
CA THR A 185 1.09 9.89 -0.01
C THR A 185 2.34 9.79 0.87
N ASN A 186 3.19 10.82 0.96
CA ASN A 186 4.40 10.84 1.78
C ASN A 186 4.82 12.30 2.10
N MET A 187 3.93 13.06 2.76
CA MET A 187 4.07 14.52 2.86
C MET A 187 5.35 14.94 3.60
N HIS A 188 5.86 14.12 4.50
CA HIS A 188 7.06 14.44 5.27
C HIS A 188 8.32 14.34 4.42
N GLN A 189 8.33 13.50 3.38
CA GLN A 189 9.39 13.51 2.37
C GLN A 189 9.38 14.83 1.59
N ILE A 190 8.21 15.43 1.32
CA ILE A 190 8.11 16.78 0.73
C ILE A 190 8.65 17.84 1.68
N VAL A 191 8.36 17.75 2.99
CA VAL A 191 8.91 18.69 3.99
C VAL A 191 10.44 18.63 4.01
N LEU A 192 11.03 17.43 3.95
CA LEU A 192 12.48 17.27 3.88
C LEU A 192 13.03 17.83 2.56
N ALA A 193 12.44 17.47 1.42
CA ALA A 193 12.85 17.97 0.12
C ALA A 193 12.77 19.50 0.02
N GLN A 194 11.74 20.12 0.62
CA GLN A 194 11.59 21.58 0.67
C GLN A 194 12.71 22.24 1.49
N LYS A 195 13.15 21.63 2.60
CA LYS A 195 14.31 22.12 3.36
C LYS A 195 15.57 22.03 2.52
N THR A 196 15.78 20.92 1.82
CA THR A 196 16.93 20.72 0.93
C THR A 196 16.93 21.72 -0.23
N ARG A 197 15.77 21.98 -0.84
CA ARG A 197 15.61 22.96 -1.93
C ARG A 197 16.00 24.38 -1.52
N LYS A 198 15.71 24.79 -0.28
CA LYS A 198 16.18 26.08 0.26
C LYS A 198 17.72 26.18 0.30
N ASN A 199 18.42 25.05 0.28
CA ASN A 199 19.88 24.98 0.22
C ASN A 199 20.41 24.76 -1.21
N GLY A 200 19.58 24.99 -2.23
CA GLY A 200 19.97 24.92 -3.65
C GLY A 200 19.80 23.56 -4.32
N ALA A 201 19.20 22.57 -3.64
CA ALA A 201 18.92 21.29 -4.28
C ALA A 201 17.81 21.40 -5.33
N LYS A 202 17.96 20.63 -6.40
CA LYS A 202 16.98 20.52 -7.48
C LYS A 202 16.04 19.34 -7.26
N ILE A 203 14.75 19.54 -7.52
CA ILE A 203 13.70 18.54 -7.38
C ILE A 203 13.13 18.22 -8.76
N ILE A 204 13.15 16.94 -9.13
CA ILE A 204 12.56 16.40 -10.35
C ILE A 204 11.40 15.48 -9.96
N CYS A 205 10.32 15.51 -10.74
CA CYS A 205 9.24 14.55 -10.64
C CYS A 205 9.03 13.88 -12.01
N ILE A 206 9.14 12.54 -12.04
CA ILE A 206 8.84 11.70 -13.20
C ILE A 206 7.55 10.96 -12.87
N ASP A 207 6.48 11.22 -13.62
CA ASP A 207 5.16 10.62 -13.36
C ASP A 207 4.28 10.68 -14.62
N VAL A 208 3.26 9.83 -14.69
CA VAL A 208 2.28 9.79 -15.79
C VAL A 208 1.30 10.96 -15.71
N HIS A 209 1.17 11.55 -14.53
CA HIS A 209 0.28 12.68 -14.26
C HIS A 209 1.05 13.77 -13.52
N LYS A 210 0.92 15.02 -13.98
CA LYS A 210 1.39 16.24 -13.30
C LYS A 210 0.53 16.54 -12.05
N ASN A 211 0.60 15.61 -11.11
CA ASN A 211 -0.04 15.66 -9.81
C ASN A 211 0.60 16.77 -8.94
N GLN A 212 0.16 16.90 -7.69
CA GLN A 212 0.65 17.96 -6.79
C GLN A 212 2.17 17.91 -6.58
N THR A 213 2.79 16.73 -6.63
CA THR A 213 4.25 16.58 -6.55
C THR A 213 4.92 17.06 -7.85
N GLY A 214 4.34 16.75 -9.01
CA GLY A 214 4.79 17.28 -10.30
C GLY A 214 4.65 18.80 -10.42
N GLN A 215 3.62 19.39 -9.80
CA GLN A 215 3.46 20.85 -9.73
C GLN A 215 4.45 21.51 -8.76
N PHE A 216 4.85 20.79 -7.71
CA PHE A 216 5.82 21.25 -6.72
C PHE A 216 7.28 21.20 -7.21
N ALA A 217 7.59 20.23 -8.07
CA ALA A 217 8.93 19.98 -8.59
C ALA A 217 9.44 21.12 -9.49
N ASP A 218 10.76 21.29 -9.52
CA ASP A 218 11.41 22.30 -10.37
C ASP A 218 11.43 21.85 -11.85
N TRP A 219 11.32 20.55 -12.09
CA TRP A 219 11.13 19.96 -13.40
C TRP A 219 10.22 18.74 -13.32
N PHE A 220 9.14 18.77 -14.10
CA PHE A 220 8.25 17.63 -14.30
C PHE A 220 8.54 16.96 -15.65
N ILE A 221 8.71 15.64 -15.64
CA ILE A 221 8.95 14.82 -16.83
C ILE A 221 7.75 13.88 -16.99
N PRO A 222 6.86 14.13 -17.95
CA PRO A 222 5.74 13.23 -18.22
C PRO A 222 6.22 11.95 -18.91
N ILE A 223 5.69 10.81 -18.51
CA ILE A 223 6.04 9.50 -19.09
C ILE A 223 4.78 8.69 -19.42
N LEU A 224 4.84 7.84 -20.45
CA LEU A 224 3.77 6.88 -20.74
C LEU A 224 3.69 5.78 -19.66
N PRO A 225 2.48 5.39 -19.20
CA PRO A 225 2.30 4.34 -18.20
C PRO A 225 3.04 3.03 -18.54
N GLY A 226 3.76 2.48 -17.56
CA GLY A 226 4.48 1.21 -17.69
C GLY A 226 5.82 1.28 -18.41
N THR A 227 6.31 2.47 -18.79
CA THR A 227 7.53 2.60 -19.63
C THR A 227 8.77 3.05 -18.86
N ASP A 228 8.66 3.23 -17.55
CA ASP A 228 9.71 3.74 -16.67
C ASP A 228 11.01 2.91 -16.68
N ALA A 229 10.92 1.59 -16.87
CA ALA A 229 12.09 0.73 -17.02
C ALA A 229 12.92 1.13 -18.25
N ALA A 230 12.27 1.48 -19.37
CA ALA A 230 12.97 1.94 -20.57
C ALA A 230 13.68 3.27 -20.33
N LEU A 231 13.06 4.21 -19.60
CA LEU A 231 13.72 5.47 -19.22
C LEU A 231 14.96 5.21 -18.37
N ALA A 232 14.84 4.37 -17.34
CA ALA A 232 15.97 4.04 -16.47
C ALA A 232 17.11 3.35 -17.25
N LEU A 233 16.79 2.45 -18.18
CA LEU A 233 17.77 1.81 -19.06
C LEU A 233 18.44 2.81 -20.02
N GLY A 234 17.69 3.76 -20.57
CA GLY A 234 18.24 4.87 -21.36
C GLY A 234 19.15 5.79 -20.57
N MET A 235 18.83 6.05 -19.29
CA MET A 235 19.73 6.76 -18.40
C MET A 235 21.03 5.96 -18.17
N MET A 236 20.93 4.65 -17.92
CA MET A 236 22.11 3.79 -17.76
C MET A 236 22.98 3.78 -19.01
N HIS A 237 22.37 3.67 -20.20
CA HIS A 237 23.04 3.77 -21.50
C HIS A 237 23.91 5.03 -21.57
N ILE A 238 23.33 6.20 -21.31
CA ILE A 238 24.04 7.49 -21.38
C ILE A 238 25.14 7.57 -20.32
N LEU A 239 24.87 7.12 -19.09
CA LEU A 239 25.87 7.13 -18.02
C LEU A 239 27.10 6.32 -18.38
N PHE A 240 26.93 5.13 -18.97
CA PHE A 240 28.04 4.32 -19.45
C PHE A 240 28.73 4.95 -20.67
N ALA A 241 27.96 5.40 -21.67
CA ALA A 241 28.51 5.96 -22.91
C ALA A 241 29.31 7.26 -22.69
N GLU A 242 28.91 8.08 -21.71
CA GLU A 242 29.59 9.34 -21.36
C GLU A 242 30.57 9.21 -20.19
N ASN A 243 30.86 7.98 -19.73
CA ASN A 243 31.78 7.69 -18.61
C ASN A 243 31.44 8.45 -17.32
N MET A 244 30.15 8.53 -16.97
CA MET A 244 29.64 9.13 -15.73
C MET A 244 29.35 8.09 -14.64
N VAL A 245 29.92 6.89 -14.76
CA VAL A 245 29.78 5.79 -13.79
C VAL A 245 30.93 5.78 -12.79
N ASP A 246 30.67 5.25 -11.60
CA ASP A 246 31.66 4.97 -10.56
C ASP A 246 32.16 3.52 -10.71
N ASP A 247 33.19 3.31 -11.54
CA ASP A 247 33.73 1.98 -11.82
C ASP A 247 34.30 1.29 -10.56
N ASP A 248 34.84 2.05 -9.60
CA ASP A 248 35.37 1.51 -8.36
C ASP A 248 34.24 0.97 -7.47
N PHE A 249 33.14 1.72 -7.37
CA PHE A 249 31.93 1.24 -6.69
C PHE A 249 31.38 -0.01 -7.37
N LEU A 250 31.22 0.01 -8.71
CA LEU A 250 30.67 -1.10 -9.47
C LEU A 250 31.47 -2.39 -9.25
N LYS A 251 32.80 -2.35 -9.39
CA LYS A 251 33.68 -3.51 -9.17
C LYS A 251 33.58 -4.05 -7.73
N LYS A 252 33.50 -3.15 -6.76
CA LYS A 252 33.55 -3.52 -5.34
C LYS A 252 32.21 -4.03 -4.81
N TYR A 253 31.11 -3.37 -5.13
CA TYR A 253 29.82 -3.54 -4.45
C TYR A 253 28.71 -4.13 -5.33
N THR A 254 28.98 -4.44 -6.59
CA THR A 254 27.99 -5.03 -7.50
C THR A 254 28.45 -6.36 -8.11
N VAL A 255 27.51 -7.08 -8.72
CA VAL A 255 27.75 -8.17 -9.67
C VAL A 255 26.95 -7.88 -10.95
N GLY A 256 27.52 -8.21 -12.11
CA GLY A 256 26.83 -8.08 -13.39
C GLY A 256 26.95 -6.71 -14.10
N HIS A 257 27.91 -5.86 -13.72
CA HIS A 257 27.99 -4.49 -14.26
C HIS A 257 28.49 -4.45 -15.72
N GLU A 258 29.34 -5.37 -16.15
CA GLU A 258 29.79 -5.43 -17.55
C GLU A 258 28.70 -6.02 -18.45
N GLU A 259 28.01 -7.06 -17.97
CA GLU A 259 26.83 -7.62 -18.65
C GLU A 259 25.72 -6.57 -18.78
N LEU A 260 25.52 -5.73 -17.76
CA LEU A 260 24.61 -4.59 -17.85
C LEU A 260 25.10 -3.55 -18.87
N ARG A 261 26.39 -3.22 -18.87
CA ARG A 261 27.00 -2.26 -19.81
C ARG A 261 26.75 -2.66 -21.26
N GLU A 262 26.94 -3.94 -21.59
CA GLU A 262 26.65 -4.49 -22.92
C GLU A 262 25.14 -4.46 -23.22
N HIS A 263 24.31 -4.85 -22.25
CA HIS A 263 22.87 -4.93 -22.42
C HIS A 263 22.21 -3.57 -22.71
N VAL A 264 22.68 -2.49 -22.07
CA VAL A 264 22.02 -1.18 -22.20
C VAL A 264 22.32 -0.47 -23.53
N VAL A 265 23.25 -0.97 -24.35
CA VAL A 265 23.57 -0.38 -25.66
C VAL A 265 22.33 -0.28 -26.56
N GLN A 266 21.40 -1.25 -26.45
CA GLN A 266 20.15 -1.27 -27.23
C GLN A 266 19.11 -0.21 -26.82
N TYR A 267 19.29 0.44 -25.68
CA TYR A 267 18.38 1.48 -25.16
C TYR A 267 18.94 2.87 -25.48
N ASP A 268 19.25 3.11 -26.75
CA ASP A 268 19.66 4.44 -27.20
C ASP A 268 18.53 5.47 -26.98
N PRO A 269 18.86 6.76 -26.84
CA PRO A 269 17.86 7.77 -26.49
C PRO A 269 16.72 7.94 -27.51
N ILE A 270 16.92 7.62 -28.79
CA ILE A 270 15.85 7.68 -29.82
C ILE A 270 14.85 6.55 -29.57
N THR A 271 15.35 5.33 -29.38
CA THR A 271 14.52 4.17 -29.04
C THR A 271 13.74 4.40 -27.74
N VAL A 272 14.41 4.88 -26.70
CA VAL A 272 13.77 5.17 -25.40
C VAL A 272 12.75 6.30 -25.51
N SER A 273 13.01 7.32 -26.32
CA SER A 273 12.04 8.39 -26.59
C SER A 273 10.76 7.85 -27.22
N GLY A 274 10.89 6.97 -28.21
CA GLY A 274 9.74 6.31 -28.86
C GLY A 274 8.91 5.44 -27.92
N ILE A 275 9.55 4.77 -26.97
CA ILE A 275 8.86 3.93 -25.95
C ILE A 275 8.16 4.79 -24.90
N THR A 276 8.85 5.82 -24.39
CA THR A 276 8.44 6.54 -23.17
C THR A 276 7.57 7.76 -23.46
N GLY A 277 7.62 8.28 -24.68
CA GLY A 277 7.05 9.58 -25.05
C GLY A 277 7.86 10.79 -24.57
N ILE A 278 9.02 10.58 -23.94
CA ILE A 278 9.89 11.65 -23.45
C ILE A 278 10.79 12.13 -24.59
N PRO A 279 10.94 13.44 -24.84
CA PRO A 279 11.88 13.94 -25.85
C PRO A 279 13.32 13.48 -25.61
N VAL A 280 14.04 13.13 -26.68
CA VAL A 280 15.46 12.71 -26.64
C VAL A 280 16.33 13.67 -25.82
N GLU A 281 16.17 14.98 -26.03
CA GLU A 281 16.92 16.02 -25.32
C GLU A 281 16.69 16.01 -23.81
N ASP A 282 15.46 15.72 -23.38
CA ASP A 282 15.11 15.62 -21.97
C ASP A 282 15.70 14.36 -21.33
N ILE A 283 15.82 13.26 -22.08
CA ILE A 283 16.50 12.04 -21.62
C ILE A 283 17.99 12.32 -21.38
N TYR A 284 18.68 12.97 -22.33
CA TYR A 284 20.08 13.40 -22.15
C TYR A 284 20.26 14.33 -20.97
N LYS A 285 19.40 15.35 -20.87
CA LYS A 285 19.43 16.33 -19.78
C LYS A 285 19.22 15.67 -18.42
N LEU A 286 18.28 14.73 -18.30
CA LEU A 286 18.03 13.99 -17.07
C LEU A 286 19.23 13.12 -16.69
N ALA A 287 19.74 12.32 -17.62
CA ALA A 287 20.85 11.40 -17.37
C ALA A 287 22.14 12.15 -16.97
N ARG A 288 22.49 13.22 -17.69
CA ARG A 288 23.66 14.06 -17.37
C ARG A 288 23.51 14.76 -16.03
N LEU A 289 22.34 15.35 -15.76
CA LEU A 289 22.08 15.99 -14.47
C LEU A 289 22.20 14.99 -13.31
N TYR A 290 21.69 13.77 -13.48
CA TYR A 290 21.82 12.71 -12.49
C TYR A 290 23.29 12.26 -12.30
N GLY A 291 24.01 11.98 -13.39
CA GLY A 291 25.41 11.54 -13.35
C GLY A 291 26.39 12.58 -12.80
N GLN A 292 26.11 13.88 -12.98
CA GLN A 292 27.02 14.96 -12.57
C GLN A 292 26.71 15.54 -11.19
N THR A 293 25.59 15.16 -10.56
CA THR A 293 25.18 15.73 -9.28
C THR A 293 25.38 14.75 -8.12
N THR A 294 26.17 15.14 -7.12
CA THR A 294 26.33 14.37 -5.88
C THR A 294 26.24 15.27 -4.63
N PRO A 295 25.45 14.88 -3.61
CA PRO A 295 24.65 13.64 -3.49
C PRO A 295 23.32 13.69 -4.28
N SER A 296 22.91 12.59 -4.89
CA SER A 296 21.62 12.43 -5.58
C SER A 296 20.75 11.33 -4.98
N PHE A 297 19.49 11.64 -4.70
CA PHE A 297 18.54 10.75 -4.04
C PHE A 297 17.32 10.45 -4.92
N ILE A 298 16.94 9.17 -5.03
CA ILE A 298 15.72 8.74 -5.73
C ILE A 298 14.67 8.24 -4.73
N ARG A 299 13.53 8.91 -4.65
CA ARG A 299 12.34 8.41 -3.97
C ARG A 299 11.48 7.64 -4.97
N ILE A 300 11.52 6.31 -4.87
CA ILE A 300 10.80 5.40 -5.77
C ILE A 300 9.39 5.15 -5.23
N GLY A 301 8.37 5.48 -6.03
CA GLY A 301 6.96 5.40 -5.66
C GLY A 301 6.34 4.01 -5.70
N ASN A 302 5.09 3.95 -5.23
CA ASN A 302 4.25 2.75 -5.36
C ASN A 302 3.54 2.67 -6.71
N GLY A 303 3.34 3.78 -7.43
CA GLY A 303 2.59 3.77 -8.69
C GLY A 303 3.19 2.86 -9.76
N LEU A 304 4.52 2.82 -9.83
CA LEU A 304 5.29 2.03 -10.79
C LEU A 304 4.96 0.53 -10.74
N GLN A 305 4.75 -0.01 -9.53
CA GLN A 305 4.58 -1.44 -9.34
C GLN A 305 3.17 -1.95 -9.65
N HIS A 306 2.23 -1.04 -9.95
CA HIS A 306 0.85 -1.37 -10.30
C HIS A 306 0.64 -1.62 -11.79
N HIS A 307 1.74 -1.87 -12.51
CA HIS A 307 1.76 -2.25 -13.91
C HIS A 307 2.11 -3.74 -14.06
N ASP A 308 1.85 -4.30 -15.25
CA ASP A 308 2.17 -5.70 -15.56
C ASP A 308 3.66 -6.00 -15.38
N ASN A 309 4.54 -5.02 -15.60
CA ASN A 309 6.01 -5.12 -15.49
C ASN A 309 6.57 -4.46 -14.21
N GLY A 310 5.73 -4.32 -13.18
CA GLY A 310 5.99 -3.47 -12.03
C GLY A 310 7.23 -3.87 -11.21
N GLY A 311 7.48 -5.16 -11.04
CA GLY A 311 8.65 -5.63 -10.30
C GLY A 311 9.96 -5.34 -11.03
N MET A 312 10.01 -5.65 -12.33
CA MET A 312 11.16 -5.33 -13.16
C MET A 312 11.42 -3.83 -13.24
N CYS A 313 10.37 -3.01 -13.31
CA CYS A 313 10.49 -1.56 -13.28
C CYS A 313 11.18 -1.04 -12.01
N ILE A 314 10.72 -1.48 -10.83
CA ILE A 314 11.28 -1.05 -9.55
C ILE A 314 12.74 -1.49 -9.41
N ARG A 315 13.04 -2.73 -9.81
CA ARG A 315 14.40 -3.26 -9.87
C ARG A 315 15.31 -2.37 -10.72
N THR A 316 14.88 -2.05 -11.93
CA THR A 316 15.66 -1.26 -12.89
C THR A 316 16.01 0.10 -12.30
N ILE A 317 15.06 0.81 -11.71
CA ILE A 317 15.31 2.12 -11.08
C ILE A 317 16.25 1.97 -9.87
N ALA A 318 16.12 0.90 -9.08
CA ALA A 318 16.97 0.64 -7.91
C ALA A 318 18.45 0.37 -8.28
N CYS A 319 18.75 0.04 -9.54
CA CYS A 319 20.14 -0.10 -10.02
C CYS A 319 20.85 1.25 -10.21
N LEU A 320 20.14 2.33 -10.53
CA LEU A 320 20.73 3.64 -10.87
C LEU A 320 21.71 4.20 -9.82
N PRO A 321 21.43 4.13 -8.50
CA PRO A 321 22.38 4.66 -7.51
C PRO A 321 23.68 3.86 -7.40
N ALA A 322 23.70 2.60 -7.87
CA ALA A 322 24.91 1.80 -7.94
C ALA A 322 25.84 2.30 -9.06
N LEU A 323 25.29 2.70 -10.21
CA LEU A 323 26.09 3.21 -11.34
C LEU A 323 26.86 4.47 -10.98
N THR A 324 26.31 5.33 -10.14
CA THR A 324 26.89 6.63 -9.79
C THR A 324 27.48 6.66 -8.36
N GLY A 325 27.67 5.50 -7.72
CA GLY A 325 28.31 5.39 -6.40
C GLY A 325 27.54 6.01 -5.22
N GLN A 326 26.25 6.33 -5.41
CA GLN A 326 25.50 7.21 -4.49
C GLN A 326 25.21 6.58 -3.14
N TRP A 327 25.24 5.25 -3.05
CA TRP A 327 25.03 4.53 -1.80
C TRP A 327 26.11 4.79 -0.73
N LEU A 328 27.30 5.29 -1.12
CA LEU A 328 28.36 5.69 -0.18
C LEU A 328 28.20 7.13 0.31
N VAL A 329 27.36 7.92 -0.34
CA VAL A 329 27.28 9.36 -0.12
C VAL A 329 26.10 9.68 0.81
N LYS A 330 26.36 10.44 1.88
CA LYS A 330 25.28 10.86 2.79
C LYS A 330 24.27 11.74 2.04
N GLY A 331 23.01 11.31 1.99
CA GLY A 331 21.96 11.96 1.21
C GLY A 331 21.93 11.56 -0.26
N GLY A 332 22.77 10.61 -0.68
CA GLY A 332 22.70 9.93 -1.97
C GLY A 332 22.13 8.51 -1.81
N GLY A 333 21.54 7.95 -2.86
CA GLY A 333 20.99 6.59 -2.86
C GLY A 333 19.52 6.56 -3.29
N ALA A 334 18.77 5.56 -2.84
CA ALA A 334 17.33 5.47 -3.11
C ALA A 334 16.53 4.99 -1.89
N ILE A 335 15.23 5.28 -1.90
CA ILE A 335 14.23 4.67 -1.02
C ILE A 335 13.03 4.26 -1.84
N LYS A 336 12.80 2.94 -1.91
CA LYS A 336 11.49 2.35 -2.26
C LYS A 336 10.72 1.99 -0.98
N SER A 337 11.36 1.21 -0.11
CA SER A 337 10.87 0.81 1.21
C SER A 337 12.05 0.63 2.16
N ASN A 338 11.81 0.92 3.44
CA ASN A 338 12.70 0.65 4.58
C ASN A 338 12.12 -0.42 5.53
N SER A 339 11.10 -1.16 5.08
CA SER A 339 10.44 -2.20 5.90
C SER A 339 11.38 -3.32 6.35
N GLY A 340 12.47 -3.58 5.63
CA GLY A 340 13.46 -4.58 6.00
C GLY A 340 14.20 -4.24 7.31
N TYR A 341 14.43 -2.96 7.59
CA TYR A 341 15.06 -2.53 8.84
C TYR A 341 14.18 -2.80 10.07
N LEU A 342 12.86 -2.75 9.91
CA LEU A 342 11.88 -2.92 10.98
C LEU A 342 11.13 -4.26 10.88
N ALA A 343 11.73 -5.26 10.24
CA ALA A 343 11.14 -6.59 10.11
C ALA A 343 10.98 -7.24 11.50
N LEU A 344 9.73 -7.54 11.86
CA LEU A 344 9.36 -8.21 13.11
C LEU A 344 9.51 -9.73 12.99
N ASN A 345 9.45 -10.42 14.12
CA ASN A 345 9.38 -11.88 14.18
C ASN A 345 7.99 -12.36 13.78
N THR A 346 7.79 -12.51 12.47
CA THR A 346 6.53 -12.98 11.89
C THR A 346 6.19 -14.41 12.26
N MET A 347 7.18 -15.28 12.49
CA MET A 347 6.97 -16.67 12.92
C MET A 347 6.25 -16.72 14.28
N SER A 348 6.70 -15.93 15.25
CA SER A 348 6.06 -15.86 16.56
C SER A 348 4.75 -15.09 16.55
N LEU A 349 4.67 -13.99 15.78
CA LEU A 349 3.45 -13.20 15.69
C LEU A 349 2.30 -13.97 15.02
N GLN A 350 2.57 -14.61 13.88
CA GLN A 350 1.53 -15.20 13.01
C GLN A 350 1.30 -16.69 13.24
N ARG A 351 2.24 -17.39 13.90
CA ARG A 351 2.17 -18.83 14.20
C ARG A 351 1.79 -19.73 13.01
N PRO A 352 2.53 -19.69 11.88
CA PRO A 352 2.28 -20.57 10.73
C PRO A 352 2.55 -22.06 11.03
N ASP A 353 3.17 -22.36 12.15
CA ASP A 353 3.33 -23.71 12.68
C ASP A 353 1.99 -24.37 13.03
N LEU A 354 0.96 -23.60 13.41
CA LEU A 354 -0.38 -24.11 13.71
C LEU A 354 -1.12 -24.67 12.50
N LEU A 355 -0.71 -24.30 11.28
CA LEU A 355 -1.31 -24.81 10.06
C LEU A 355 -0.90 -26.27 9.83
N GLN A 356 -1.82 -27.20 10.06
CA GLN A 356 -1.52 -28.63 9.95
C GLN A 356 -1.27 -29.07 8.50
N ASN A 357 -2.16 -28.70 7.57
CA ASN A 357 -1.99 -29.00 6.15
C ASN A 357 -1.05 -28.00 5.47
N LYS A 358 0.17 -28.42 5.12
CA LYS A 358 1.14 -27.56 4.41
C LYS A 358 0.85 -27.38 2.92
N HIS A 359 -0.15 -28.10 2.38
CA HIS A 359 -0.65 -27.95 1.01
C HIS A 359 -1.95 -27.14 0.93
N THR A 360 -2.35 -26.49 2.03
CA THR A 360 -3.51 -25.59 2.08
C THR A 360 -3.45 -24.59 0.93
N ARG A 361 -4.55 -24.42 0.20
CA ARG A 361 -4.63 -23.49 -0.93
C ARG A 361 -4.38 -22.05 -0.53
N VAL A 362 -3.76 -21.30 -1.43
CA VAL A 362 -3.45 -19.88 -1.28
C VAL A 362 -4.23 -19.09 -2.31
N ILE A 363 -5.00 -18.11 -1.87
CA ILE A 363 -5.80 -17.23 -2.74
C ILE A 363 -5.12 -15.87 -2.81
N ASN A 364 -4.71 -15.47 -4.01
CA ASN A 364 -4.18 -14.13 -4.25
C ASN A 364 -5.31 -13.10 -4.18
N MET A 365 -5.14 -12.10 -3.32
CA MET A 365 -6.21 -11.13 -3.04
C MET A 365 -6.63 -10.27 -4.24
N ASN A 366 -5.77 -10.16 -5.27
CA ASN A 366 -6.06 -9.44 -6.52
C ASN A 366 -7.02 -10.23 -7.43
N LEU A 367 -7.12 -11.54 -7.24
CA LEU A 367 -7.97 -12.45 -8.01
C LEU A 367 -9.28 -12.79 -7.30
N LEU A 368 -9.70 -11.97 -6.32
CA LEU A 368 -10.86 -12.28 -5.47
C LEU A 368 -12.14 -12.53 -6.28
N GLY A 369 -12.41 -11.71 -7.31
CA GLY A 369 -13.61 -11.86 -8.14
C GLY A 369 -13.65 -13.23 -8.83
N GLN A 370 -12.52 -13.63 -9.41
CA GLN A 370 -12.34 -14.95 -10.01
C GLN A 370 -12.47 -16.06 -8.95
N ALA A 371 -11.80 -15.90 -7.81
CA ALA A 371 -11.79 -16.87 -6.73
C ALA A 371 -13.21 -17.16 -6.20
N LEU A 372 -14.03 -16.12 -6.05
CA LEU A 372 -15.41 -16.24 -5.58
C LEU A 372 -16.38 -16.81 -6.63
N LEU A 373 -16.02 -16.91 -7.89
CA LEU A 373 -16.94 -17.36 -8.95
C LEU A 373 -16.52 -18.68 -9.60
N GLU A 374 -15.22 -18.99 -9.62
CA GLU A 374 -14.67 -20.03 -10.50
C GLU A 374 -13.89 -21.13 -9.77
N LEU A 375 -13.52 -20.94 -8.50
CA LEU A 375 -12.74 -21.96 -7.78
C LEU A 375 -13.52 -23.25 -7.55
N ASP A 376 -12.81 -24.36 -7.69
CA ASP A 376 -13.24 -25.71 -7.34
C ASP A 376 -12.16 -26.39 -6.47
N PRO A 377 -12.45 -26.81 -5.22
CA PRO A 377 -13.72 -26.60 -4.51
C PRO A 377 -14.00 -25.10 -4.28
N PRO A 378 -15.27 -24.67 -4.12
CA PRO A 378 -15.60 -23.25 -3.98
C PRO A 378 -15.19 -22.68 -2.62
N ILE A 379 -15.13 -21.34 -2.52
CA ILE A 379 -15.18 -20.64 -1.24
C ILE A 379 -16.65 -20.62 -0.79
N LYS A 380 -16.93 -21.08 0.43
CA LYS A 380 -18.26 -21.12 1.05
C LYS A 380 -18.43 -20.14 2.21
N SER A 381 -17.32 -19.65 2.78
CA SER A 381 -17.37 -18.54 3.72
C SER A 381 -16.19 -17.59 3.54
N ILE A 382 -16.43 -16.30 3.74
CA ILE A 382 -15.41 -15.26 3.74
C ILE A 382 -15.56 -14.37 4.97
N PHE A 383 -14.44 -14.12 5.67
CA PHE A 383 -14.38 -13.22 6.82
C PHE A 383 -13.54 -11.99 6.46
N VAL A 384 -14.18 -10.83 6.33
CA VAL A 384 -13.57 -9.58 5.86
C VAL A 384 -13.35 -8.60 7.01
N TYR A 385 -12.14 -8.06 7.13
CA TYR A 385 -11.77 -7.07 8.16
C TYR A 385 -10.59 -6.22 7.68
N SER A 386 -10.55 -4.97 8.14
CA SER A 386 -9.51 -4.00 7.76
C SER A 386 -9.38 -3.80 6.22
N THR A 387 -10.44 -4.02 5.45
CA THR A 387 -10.46 -3.82 3.99
C THR A 387 -11.90 -3.79 3.45
N ASN A 388 -12.10 -3.23 2.25
CA ASN A 388 -13.40 -3.07 1.59
C ASN A 388 -13.36 -3.60 0.13
N PRO A 389 -13.27 -4.93 -0.08
CA PRO A 389 -13.04 -5.55 -1.39
C PRO A 389 -14.10 -5.21 -2.45
N ALA A 390 -15.35 -4.93 -2.06
CA ALA A 390 -16.40 -4.53 -3.00
C ALA A 390 -16.12 -3.22 -3.75
N VAL A 391 -15.08 -2.48 -3.36
CA VAL A 391 -14.62 -1.25 -4.01
C VAL A 391 -13.12 -1.26 -4.31
N VAL A 392 -12.28 -1.84 -3.44
CA VAL A 392 -10.81 -1.75 -3.59
C VAL A 392 -10.21 -2.85 -4.46
N ALA A 393 -10.83 -4.03 -4.51
CA ALA A 393 -10.27 -5.15 -5.28
C ALA A 393 -10.47 -4.91 -6.79
N PRO A 394 -9.53 -5.41 -7.64
CA PRO A 394 -9.68 -5.31 -9.09
C PRO A 394 -10.96 -6.01 -9.60
N ASP A 395 -11.46 -5.58 -10.76
CA ASP A 395 -12.76 -5.97 -11.31
C ASP A 395 -13.84 -6.03 -10.22
N SER A 396 -14.09 -4.88 -9.60
CA SER A 396 -15.00 -4.81 -8.45
C SER A 396 -16.44 -5.25 -8.80
N ASN A 397 -16.83 -5.22 -10.08
CA ASN A 397 -18.12 -5.79 -10.51
C ASN A 397 -18.14 -7.30 -10.34
N LYS A 398 -17.09 -8.00 -10.79
CA LYS A 398 -16.91 -9.44 -10.58
C LYS A 398 -16.88 -9.79 -9.10
N VAL A 399 -16.18 -9.00 -8.28
CA VAL A 399 -16.16 -9.16 -6.81
C VAL A 399 -17.56 -9.01 -6.21
N ARG A 400 -18.31 -7.96 -6.57
CA ARG A 400 -19.69 -7.76 -6.09
C ARG A 400 -20.61 -8.91 -6.50
N LYS A 401 -20.44 -9.45 -7.71
CA LYS A 401 -21.18 -10.65 -8.16
C LYS A 401 -20.86 -11.88 -7.29
N GLY A 402 -19.59 -12.10 -6.97
CA GLY A 402 -19.17 -13.17 -6.06
C GLY A 402 -19.73 -13.01 -4.66
N LEU A 403 -19.66 -11.81 -4.09
CA LEU A 403 -20.20 -11.50 -2.76
C LEU A 403 -21.73 -11.62 -2.67
N ALA A 404 -22.45 -11.50 -3.80
CA ALA A 404 -23.90 -11.63 -3.87
C ALA A 404 -24.40 -13.08 -3.91
N ARG A 405 -23.52 -14.08 -3.98
CA ARG A 405 -23.89 -15.49 -3.93
C ARG A 405 -24.62 -15.82 -2.62
N GLU A 406 -25.82 -16.38 -2.69
CA GLU A 406 -26.58 -16.78 -1.49
C GLU A 406 -25.97 -17.99 -0.78
N ASP A 407 -25.16 -18.81 -1.47
CA ASP A 407 -24.44 -19.94 -0.85
C ASP A 407 -23.11 -19.54 -0.18
N LEU A 408 -22.72 -18.26 -0.24
CA LEU A 408 -21.52 -17.73 0.39
C LEU A 408 -21.87 -17.06 1.72
N PHE A 409 -21.38 -17.60 2.84
CA PHE A 409 -21.54 -16.99 4.15
C PHE A 409 -20.49 -15.90 4.39
N VAL A 410 -20.93 -14.64 4.46
CA VAL A 410 -20.06 -13.45 4.51
C VAL A 410 -20.10 -12.83 5.90
N ILE A 411 -18.94 -12.66 6.53
CA ILE A 411 -18.79 -11.92 7.79
C ILE A 411 -17.97 -10.67 7.52
N VAL A 412 -18.40 -9.52 8.04
CA VAL A 412 -17.66 -8.26 7.94
C VAL A 412 -17.46 -7.63 9.32
N HIS A 413 -16.20 -7.37 9.69
CA HIS A 413 -15.83 -6.69 10.92
C HIS A 413 -15.20 -5.33 10.59
N ASP A 414 -15.95 -4.26 10.86
CA ASP A 414 -15.62 -2.91 10.37
C ASP A 414 -16.12 -1.82 11.35
N LEU A 415 -15.64 -0.60 11.17
CA LEU A 415 -16.13 0.60 11.88
C LEU A 415 -17.47 1.08 11.32
N PHE A 416 -17.74 0.83 10.04
CA PHE A 416 -18.90 1.35 9.32
C PHE A 416 -19.59 0.24 8.52
N LEU A 417 -20.85 0.47 8.19
CA LEU A 417 -21.54 -0.34 7.19
C LEU A 417 -21.01 0.02 5.78
N THR A 418 -19.85 -0.53 5.43
CA THR A 418 -19.18 -0.35 4.13
C THR A 418 -19.93 -1.03 2.99
N GLU A 419 -19.53 -0.78 1.74
CA GLU A 419 -20.08 -1.43 0.55
C GLU A 419 -19.95 -2.95 0.65
N THR A 420 -18.82 -3.45 1.16
CA THR A 420 -18.65 -4.89 1.42
C THR A 420 -19.61 -5.38 2.50
N ALA A 421 -19.80 -4.61 3.58
CA ALA A 421 -20.71 -4.97 4.67
C ALA A 421 -22.17 -5.15 4.22
N LYS A 422 -22.60 -4.50 3.13
CA LYS A 422 -23.96 -4.68 2.58
C LYS A 422 -24.23 -6.11 2.07
N TYR A 423 -23.18 -6.88 1.76
CA TYR A 423 -23.29 -8.29 1.33
C TYR A 423 -23.13 -9.29 2.48
N ALA A 424 -22.84 -8.80 3.69
CA ALA A 424 -22.61 -9.62 4.87
C ALA A 424 -23.89 -10.30 5.35
N ASP A 425 -23.74 -11.51 5.86
CA ASP A 425 -24.74 -12.19 6.68
C ASP A 425 -24.64 -11.75 8.14
N ILE A 426 -23.41 -11.56 8.63
CA ILE A 426 -23.10 -11.01 9.96
C ILE A 426 -22.17 -9.78 9.83
N VAL A 427 -22.54 -8.68 10.49
CA VAL A 427 -21.69 -7.49 10.62
C VAL A 427 -21.30 -7.31 12.09
N LEU A 428 -20.00 -7.11 12.34
CA LEU A 428 -19.42 -6.95 13.67
C LEU A 428 -18.81 -5.55 13.83
N PRO A 429 -19.04 -4.84 14.96
CA PRO A 429 -18.46 -3.52 15.20
C PRO A 429 -16.98 -3.62 15.62
N ALA A 430 -16.09 -2.96 14.89
CA ALA A 430 -14.66 -2.89 15.17
C ALA A 430 -14.24 -1.71 16.06
N THR A 431 -13.16 -1.88 16.82
CA THR A 431 -12.49 -0.77 17.50
C THR A 431 -11.75 0.12 16.50
N SER A 432 -11.65 1.41 16.81
CA SER A 432 -10.72 2.33 16.15
C SER A 432 -9.34 2.21 16.79
N SER A 433 -8.31 2.70 16.11
CA SER A 433 -6.93 2.65 16.65
C SER A 433 -6.74 3.39 17.98
N PHE A 434 -7.63 4.32 18.36
CA PHE A 434 -7.56 5.02 19.65
C PHE A 434 -8.16 4.22 20.81
N GLU A 435 -8.71 3.03 20.56
CA GLU A 435 -9.47 2.22 21.53
C GLU A 435 -8.78 0.88 21.85
N ASN A 436 -7.67 0.57 21.19
CA ASN A 436 -6.92 -0.66 21.43
C ASN A 436 -5.40 -0.41 21.45
N THR A 437 -4.69 -1.35 22.09
CA THR A 437 -3.22 -1.41 22.05
C THR A 437 -2.77 -1.99 20.70
N ASP A 438 -1.71 -1.45 20.12
CA ASP A 438 -1.09 -2.02 18.91
C ASP A 438 0.37 -1.56 18.73
N LEU A 439 1.11 -2.27 17.88
CA LEU A 439 2.48 -1.97 17.49
C LEU A 439 2.51 -1.47 16.04
N TYR A 440 3.29 -0.42 15.79
CA TYR A 440 3.43 0.16 14.46
C TYR A 440 4.89 0.23 14.03
N THR A 441 5.14 -0.19 12.79
CA THR A 441 6.42 0.00 12.10
C THR A 441 6.17 0.72 10.78
N SER A 442 7.07 1.64 10.43
CA SER A 442 6.98 2.36 9.16
C SER A 442 7.73 1.61 8.05
N TYR A 443 7.32 1.83 6.80
CA TYR A 443 8.07 1.38 5.62
C TYR A 443 8.91 2.48 4.97
N TRP A 444 9.10 3.63 5.65
CA TRP A 444 9.91 4.76 5.16
C TRP A 444 10.95 5.26 6.16
N HIS A 445 10.59 5.56 7.41
CA HIS A 445 11.53 5.89 8.48
C HIS A 445 11.82 4.70 9.42
N HIS A 446 12.86 4.84 10.25
CA HIS A 446 13.41 3.77 11.10
C HIS A 446 12.88 3.78 12.53
N TYR A 447 11.63 4.19 12.77
CA TYR A 447 11.07 4.25 14.12
C TYR A 447 9.97 3.21 14.31
N VAL A 448 10.03 2.51 15.44
CA VAL A 448 8.98 1.64 15.96
C VAL A 448 8.17 2.43 16.98
N GLN A 449 6.85 2.29 16.98
CA GLN A 449 5.96 3.05 17.86
C GLN A 449 4.89 2.15 18.47
N ILE A 450 4.44 2.51 19.67
CA ILE A 450 3.34 1.84 20.35
C ILE A 450 2.12 2.74 20.44
N GLN A 451 0.95 2.14 20.25
CA GLN A 451 -0.33 2.75 20.51
C GLN A 451 -0.93 2.13 21.76
N GLN A 452 -1.45 2.97 22.65
CA GLN A 452 -2.24 2.56 23.80
C GLN A 452 -3.63 3.19 23.71
N PRO A 453 -4.68 2.54 24.23
CA PRO A 453 -6.04 3.06 24.17
C PRO A 453 -6.13 4.41 24.89
N VAL A 454 -6.63 5.43 24.20
CA VAL A 454 -6.81 6.80 24.71
C VAL A 454 -8.25 7.05 25.16
N ILE A 455 -9.21 6.39 24.52
CA ILE A 455 -10.65 6.46 24.81
C ILE A 455 -11.23 5.09 25.08
N GLU A 456 -12.39 5.06 25.74
CA GLU A 456 -13.20 3.85 25.86
C GLU A 456 -13.69 3.39 24.49
N ARG A 457 -14.00 2.10 24.40
CA ARG A 457 -14.54 1.49 23.20
C ARG A 457 -15.91 2.06 22.84
N TYR A 458 -16.17 2.18 21.55
CA TYR A 458 -17.44 2.71 21.08
C TYR A 458 -18.53 1.64 21.05
N GLY A 459 -19.56 1.84 21.88
CA GLY A 459 -20.65 0.88 22.00
C GLY A 459 -20.12 -0.49 22.42
N GLU A 460 -20.47 -1.52 21.68
CA GLU A 460 -20.07 -2.90 21.93
C GLU A 460 -18.88 -3.32 21.05
N SER A 461 -18.15 -2.39 20.44
CA SER A 461 -17.04 -2.72 19.53
C SER A 461 -15.97 -3.59 20.19
N LYS A 462 -15.37 -4.49 19.42
CA LYS A 462 -14.25 -5.36 19.83
C LYS A 462 -13.09 -5.26 18.85
N SER A 463 -11.87 -5.41 19.36
CA SER A 463 -10.66 -5.45 18.53
C SER A 463 -10.57 -6.76 17.75
N ASN A 464 -9.74 -6.81 16.71
CA ASN A 464 -9.50 -8.05 15.96
C ASN A 464 -8.97 -9.14 16.89
N VAL A 465 -8.07 -8.81 17.81
CA VAL A 465 -7.52 -9.75 18.80
C VAL A 465 -8.65 -10.41 19.61
N GLU A 466 -9.57 -9.62 20.14
CA GLU A 466 -10.68 -10.13 20.95
C GLU A 466 -11.68 -10.96 20.14
N VAL A 467 -11.99 -10.55 18.92
CA VAL A 467 -12.93 -11.30 18.06
C VAL A 467 -12.39 -12.70 17.78
N PHE A 468 -11.11 -12.82 17.45
CA PHE A 468 -10.49 -14.12 17.18
C PHE A 468 -10.28 -14.96 18.44
N GLN A 469 -10.07 -14.35 19.62
CA GLN A 469 -10.12 -15.04 20.91
C GLN A 469 -11.50 -15.61 21.23
N LEU A 470 -12.57 -14.85 20.99
CA LEU A 470 -13.95 -15.29 21.19
C LEU A 470 -14.30 -16.45 20.24
N LEU A 471 -13.89 -16.36 18.97
CA LEU A 471 -14.06 -17.43 18.00
C LEU A 471 -13.24 -18.67 18.39
N ALA A 472 -11.98 -18.52 18.80
CA ALA A 472 -11.15 -19.63 19.27
C ALA A 472 -11.82 -20.40 20.41
N LYS A 473 -12.34 -19.67 21.41
CA LYS A 473 -13.09 -20.25 22.52
C LYS A 473 -14.33 -20.99 22.04
N LYS A 474 -15.09 -20.41 21.10
CA LYS A 474 -16.34 -21.02 20.60
C LYS A 474 -16.10 -22.24 19.71
N MET A 475 -14.97 -22.25 18.99
CA MET A 475 -14.49 -23.39 18.20
C MET A 475 -13.90 -24.51 19.08
N GLY A 476 -13.65 -24.24 20.36
CA GLY A 476 -13.10 -25.23 21.30
C GLY A 476 -11.59 -25.42 21.15
N PHE A 477 -10.87 -24.40 20.68
CA PHE A 477 -9.40 -24.46 20.58
C PHE A 477 -8.76 -24.17 21.94
N GLU A 478 -7.80 -25.00 22.35
CA GLU A 478 -7.15 -24.90 23.67
C GLU A 478 -5.70 -24.39 23.58
N ASP A 479 -5.22 -24.09 22.36
CA ASP A 479 -3.87 -23.60 22.11
C ASP A 479 -3.61 -22.28 22.88
N PRO A 480 -2.64 -22.23 23.83
CA PRO A 480 -2.44 -21.06 24.69
C PRO A 480 -2.18 -19.76 23.92
N CYS A 481 -1.49 -19.86 22.78
CA CYS A 481 -1.18 -18.70 21.94
C CYS A 481 -2.39 -18.01 21.30
N LEU A 482 -3.57 -18.64 21.35
CA LEU A 482 -4.83 -18.03 20.92
C LEU A 482 -5.47 -17.18 22.03
N TYR A 483 -4.88 -17.15 23.23
CA TYR A 483 -5.38 -16.43 24.40
C TYR A 483 -4.33 -15.48 25.00
N GLU A 484 -3.18 -15.34 24.35
CA GLU A 484 -2.15 -14.37 24.72
C GLU A 484 -2.67 -12.92 24.59
N THR A 485 -2.17 -12.07 25.47
CA THR A 485 -2.44 -10.64 25.53
C THR A 485 -1.70 -9.88 24.43
N GLU A 486 -2.14 -8.65 24.14
CA GLU A 486 -1.46 -7.78 23.18
C GLU A 486 0.01 -7.53 23.56
N GLU A 487 0.31 -7.39 24.85
CA GLU A 487 1.68 -7.23 25.37
C GLU A 487 2.56 -8.42 25.01
N GLU A 488 2.11 -9.65 25.30
CA GLU A 488 2.85 -10.87 25.00
C GLU A 488 3.10 -11.00 23.49
N MET A 489 2.09 -10.70 22.67
CA MET A 489 2.21 -10.74 21.22
C MET A 489 3.21 -9.69 20.69
N ILE A 490 3.19 -8.47 21.24
CA ILE A 490 4.13 -7.41 20.85
C ILE A 490 5.56 -7.78 21.25
N SER A 491 5.76 -8.27 22.48
CA SER A 491 7.06 -8.71 22.98
C SER A 491 7.64 -9.84 22.11
N GLN A 492 6.81 -10.81 21.72
CA GLN A 492 7.21 -11.87 20.78
C GLN A 492 7.56 -11.32 19.39
N ALA A 493 6.79 -10.37 18.88
CA ALA A 493 7.03 -9.77 17.56
C ALA A 493 8.33 -8.94 17.52
N LEU A 494 8.66 -8.23 18.60
CA LEU A 494 9.90 -7.45 18.72
C LEU A 494 11.13 -8.33 18.90
N ASN A 495 10.98 -9.51 19.51
CA ASN A 495 12.05 -10.48 19.68
C ASN A 495 12.36 -11.21 18.36
N ASN A 496 13.08 -10.53 17.46
CA ASN A 496 13.52 -11.08 16.18
C ASN A 496 15.05 -11.29 16.16
N PRO A 497 15.56 -12.52 16.41
CA PRO A 497 17.00 -12.78 16.43
C PRO A 497 17.68 -12.56 15.07
N ASN A 498 16.91 -12.59 13.96
CA ASN A 498 17.42 -12.37 12.62
C ASN A 498 17.48 -10.88 12.25
N ASN A 499 16.94 -9.98 13.07
CA ASN A 499 16.98 -8.54 12.84
C ASN A 499 17.81 -7.82 13.93
N PRO A 500 19.10 -7.55 13.67
CA PRO A 500 19.96 -6.90 14.66
C PRO A 500 19.58 -5.43 14.92
N TYR A 501 18.79 -4.79 14.05
CA TYR A 501 18.42 -3.38 14.18
C TYR A 501 17.39 -3.13 15.28
N LEU A 502 16.63 -4.15 15.66
CA LEU A 502 15.64 -4.08 16.75
C LEU A 502 16.22 -4.45 18.12
N LYS A 503 17.51 -4.81 18.20
CA LYS A 503 18.14 -5.17 19.47
C LYS A 503 18.04 -4.02 20.48
N GLY A 504 17.45 -4.30 21.64
CA GLY A 504 17.24 -3.33 22.71
C GLY A 504 15.95 -2.51 22.59
N ILE A 505 15.05 -2.89 21.67
CA ILE A 505 13.67 -2.39 21.61
C ILE A 505 12.77 -3.48 22.19
N ASP A 506 12.20 -3.22 23.36
CA ASP A 506 11.22 -4.07 24.04
C ASP A 506 9.91 -3.31 24.30
N TYR A 507 8.89 -4.04 24.76
CA TYR A 507 7.55 -3.49 24.99
C TYR A 507 7.57 -2.42 26.09
N GLU A 508 8.26 -2.68 27.20
CA GLU A 508 8.33 -1.81 28.36
C GLU A 508 8.96 -0.46 28.01
N THR A 509 10.07 -0.48 27.27
CA THR A 509 10.74 0.75 26.82
C THR A 509 9.87 1.50 25.80
N LEU A 510 9.12 0.79 24.94
CA LEU A 510 8.18 1.43 24.02
C LEU A 510 7.01 2.08 24.77
N VAL A 511 6.46 1.45 25.81
CA VAL A 511 5.42 2.06 26.65
C VAL A 511 5.94 3.32 27.36
N GLU A 512 7.21 3.35 27.77
CA GLU A 512 7.80 4.52 28.41
C GLU A 512 8.12 5.65 27.42
N LYS A 513 8.69 5.32 26.25
CA LYS A 513 9.21 6.30 25.28
C LYS A 513 8.28 6.61 24.10
N TYR A 514 7.23 5.82 23.91
CA TYR A 514 6.24 5.84 22.84
C TYR A 514 6.77 5.51 21.43
N TYR A 515 7.99 5.94 21.11
CA TYR A 515 8.69 5.62 19.88
C TYR A 515 10.18 5.42 20.11
N ILE A 516 10.79 4.49 19.37
CA ILE A 516 12.23 4.19 19.44
C ILE A 516 12.80 4.04 18.03
N LYS A 517 13.96 4.65 17.77
CA LYS A 517 14.68 4.47 16.51
C LYS A 517 15.42 3.14 16.51
N ALA A 518 15.24 2.34 15.47
CA ALA A 518 16.06 1.17 15.23
C ALA A 518 17.52 1.56 15.01
N ASN A 519 18.45 0.70 15.46
CA ASN A 519 19.88 0.93 15.38
C ASN A 519 20.44 0.58 13.99
N VAL A 520 19.93 1.28 12.96
CA VAL A 520 20.27 1.04 11.55
C VAL A 520 21.68 1.51 11.25
N LYS A 521 22.45 0.64 10.60
CA LYS A 521 23.80 0.94 10.09
C LYS A 521 23.73 1.24 8.58
N PRO A 522 24.68 2.03 8.04
CA PRO A 522 24.79 2.21 6.58
C PRO A 522 24.92 0.87 5.85
N LEU A 523 24.31 0.75 4.67
CA LEU A 523 24.36 -0.47 3.86
C LEU A 523 25.79 -0.82 3.43
N PHE A 524 26.58 0.20 3.09
CA PHE A 524 27.96 0.05 2.64
C PHE A 524 28.92 0.71 3.65
N PRO A 525 30.10 0.11 3.90
CA PRO A 525 30.70 -1.06 3.24
C PRO A 525 30.22 -2.44 3.76
N GLY A 526 28.98 -2.57 4.22
CA GLY A 526 28.37 -3.85 4.62
C GLY A 526 28.03 -4.81 3.47
N LYS A 527 27.48 -5.97 3.84
CA LYS A 527 26.97 -7.00 2.93
C LYS A 527 25.45 -6.92 2.86
N LEU A 528 24.90 -7.04 1.65
CA LEU A 528 23.46 -7.14 1.44
C LEU A 528 22.97 -8.57 1.70
N LEU A 529 21.65 -8.73 1.82
CA LEU A 529 21.00 -10.04 1.99
C LEU A 529 20.75 -10.76 0.64
N THR A 530 21.36 -10.28 -0.44
CA THR A 530 21.38 -10.96 -1.74
C THR A 530 22.28 -12.20 -1.67
N PRO A 531 22.07 -13.20 -2.56
CA PRO A 531 22.94 -14.37 -2.64
C PRO A 531 24.44 -14.04 -2.77
N SER A 532 24.79 -13.01 -3.54
CA SER A 532 26.18 -12.54 -3.70
C SER A 532 26.70 -11.69 -2.54
N GLY A 533 25.84 -11.21 -1.65
CA GLY A 533 26.15 -10.20 -0.64
C GLY A 533 26.40 -8.79 -1.19
N LYS A 534 26.17 -8.58 -2.49
CA LYS A 534 26.39 -7.34 -3.27
C LYS A 534 25.10 -6.91 -3.97
N ILE A 535 25.09 -5.74 -4.61
CA ILE A 535 23.98 -5.32 -5.48
C ILE A 535 23.98 -6.20 -6.74
N GLU A 536 22.87 -6.88 -7.02
CA GLU A 536 22.77 -7.80 -8.17
C GLU A 536 22.18 -7.10 -9.40
N LEU A 537 23.05 -6.48 -10.20
CA LEU A 537 22.69 -5.94 -11.52
C LEU A 537 22.38 -7.08 -12.50
N TYR A 538 23.17 -8.15 -12.46
CA TYR A 538 22.81 -9.46 -12.99
C TYR A 538 22.38 -10.35 -11.81
N SER A 539 21.16 -10.88 -11.82
CA SER A 539 20.70 -11.79 -10.78
C SER A 539 20.52 -13.21 -11.33
N LYS A 540 21.41 -14.11 -10.91
CA LYS A 540 21.31 -15.55 -11.23
C LYS A 540 20.03 -16.17 -10.65
N LYS A 541 19.55 -15.65 -9.52
CA LYS A 541 18.31 -16.15 -8.91
C LYS A 541 17.10 -15.79 -9.77
N MET A 542 17.07 -14.61 -10.40
CA MET A 542 16.01 -14.25 -11.35
C MET A 542 15.99 -15.18 -12.58
N GLU A 543 17.16 -15.50 -13.13
CA GLU A 543 17.27 -16.47 -14.23
C GLU A 543 16.72 -17.84 -13.84
N GLN A 544 17.04 -18.32 -12.63
CA GLN A 544 16.51 -19.58 -12.09
C GLN A 544 14.98 -19.55 -11.89
N ASP A 545 14.44 -18.38 -11.54
CA ASP A 545 13.00 -18.17 -11.34
C ASP A 545 12.27 -17.88 -12.67
N GLY A 546 12.98 -17.90 -13.80
CA GLY A 546 12.40 -17.76 -15.15
C GLY A 546 12.28 -16.32 -15.66
N TYR A 547 12.95 -15.36 -15.02
CA TYR A 547 12.95 -13.95 -15.41
C TYR A 547 14.26 -13.55 -16.10
N PRO A 548 14.27 -12.45 -16.90
CA PRO A 548 15.51 -11.87 -17.38
C PRO A 548 16.46 -11.52 -16.21
N PRO A 549 17.71 -12.01 -16.23
CA PRO A 549 18.66 -11.75 -15.14
C PRO A 549 19.12 -10.30 -15.09
N LEU A 550 19.04 -9.57 -16.19
CA LEU A 550 19.36 -8.14 -16.30
C LEU A 550 18.09 -7.28 -16.30
N PRO A 551 18.14 -6.05 -15.78
CA PRO A 551 17.10 -5.05 -15.96
C PRO A 551 16.68 -4.95 -17.43
N THR A 552 15.40 -5.16 -17.73
CA THR A 552 14.87 -5.24 -19.11
C THR A 552 13.50 -4.57 -19.16
N TYR A 553 13.20 -3.84 -20.24
CA TYR A 553 11.85 -3.33 -20.46
C TYR A 553 10.98 -4.38 -21.14
N THR A 554 9.83 -4.67 -20.53
CA THR A 554 8.76 -5.48 -21.13
C THR A 554 7.51 -4.62 -21.32
N PRO A 555 6.91 -4.55 -22.51
CA PRO A 555 5.65 -3.83 -22.72
C PRO A 555 4.51 -4.35 -21.84
N LEU A 556 3.52 -3.50 -21.57
CA LEU A 556 2.30 -3.90 -20.88
C LEU A 556 1.53 -4.96 -21.67
N VAL A 557 0.77 -5.80 -20.95
CA VAL A 557 -0.12 -6.78 -21.58
C VAL A 557 -1.23 -6.03 -22.30
N ASN A 558 -1.53 -6.45 -23.54
CA ASN A 558 -2.60 -5.83 -24.32
C ASN A 558 -3.96 -6.09 -23.64
N ASP A 559 -4.61 -5.02 -23.17
CA ASP A 559 -5.91 -5.02 -22.50
C ASP A 559 -7.06 -4.62 -23.44
N GLY A 560 -6.94 -4.97 -24.73
CA GLY A 560 -7.93 -4.70 -25.77
C GLY A 560 -7.71 -3.39 -26.54
N ASP A 561 -8.58 -3.17 -27.52
CA ASP A 561 -8.44 -2.09 -28.53
C ASP A 561 -9.01 -0.74 -28.08
N PHE A 562 -9.10 -0.52 -26.77
CA PHE A 562 -9.52 0.76 -26.21
C PHE A 562 -8.40 1.83 -26.35
N PRO A 563 -8.75 3.09 -26.67
CA PRO A 563 -7.76 4.09 -27.09
C PRO A 563 -6.90 4.66 -25.95
N PHE A 564 -7.38 4.62 -24.71
CA PHE A 564 -6.70 5.28 -23.59
C PHE A 564 -6.11 4.29 -22.59
N LEU A 565 -4.83 4.48 -22.24
CA LEU A 565 -4.24 3.90 -21.03
C LEU A 565 -4.87 4.54 -19.79
N PHE A 566 -5.28 3.71 -18.83
CA PHE A 566 -6.05 4.15 -17.68
C PHE A 566 -5.27 3.99 -16.38
N VAL A 567 -5.12 5.10 -15.63
CA VAL A 567 -4.46 5.10 -14.32
C VAL A 567 -5.40 5.63 -13.23
N PRO A 568 -5.91 4.77 -12.34
CA PRO A 568 -6.62 5.19 -11.12
C PRO A 568 -5.66 5.55 -9.98
N GLY A 569 -5.15 6.78 -9.99
CA GLY A 569 -4.26 7.28 -8.94
C GLY A 569 -4.97 7.50 -7.59
N PRO A 570 -4.25 7.71 -6.48
CA PRO A 570 -4.86 7.88 -5.15
C PRO A 570 -5.48 9.28 -4.93
N ASN A 571 -6.47 9.35 -4.04
CA ASN A 571 -7.06 10.61 -3.52
C ASN A 571 -6.09 11.40 -2.62
N HIS A 572 -6.37 12.69 -2.43
CA HIS A 572 -5.60 13.53 -1.51
C HIS A 572 -6.10 13.44 -0.06
N ASN A 573 -7.42 13.51 0.14
CA ASN A 573 -8.09 13.53 1.44
C ASN A 573 -8.80 12.22 1.80
N PHE A 574 -8.73 11.20 0.93
CA PHE A 574 -9.08 9.83 1.30
C PHE A 574 -7.82 8.96 1.37
N LEU A 575 -7.99 7.79 1.99
CA LEU A 575 -7.02 6.73 1.93
C LEU A 575 -7.73 5.48 1.42
N ASN A 576 -7.55 5.17 0.14
CA ASN A 576 -8.42 4.23 -0.56
C ASN A 576 -9.88 4.64 -0.33
N THR A 577 -10.72 3.74 0.18
CA THR A 577 -12.12 4.04 0.52
C THR A 577 -12.31 4.58 1.94
N THR A 578 -11.28 4.55 2.80
CA THR A 578 -11.36 5.17 4.12
C THR A 578 -11.59 6.67 3.97
N PHE A 579 -12.52 7.21 4.77
CA PHE A 579 -13.02 8.60 4.73
C PHE A 579 -14.00 8.94 3.61
N SER A 580 -14.14 8.10 2.58
CA SER A 580 -15.04 8.39 1.44
C SER A 580 -16.52 8.44 1.82
N ASN A 581 -16.90 7.92 3.00
CA ASN A 581 -18.25 7.96 3.56
C ASN A 581 -18.51 9.15 4.51
N ASN A 582 -17.48 9.95 4.83
CA ASN A 582 -17.56 11.02 5.83
C ASN A 582 -17.65 12.40 5.16
N GLU A 583 -18.69 13.17 5.52
CA GLU A 583 -19.06 14.42 4.84
C GLU A 583 -17.94 15.47 4.86
N LYS A 584 -17.22 15.60 5.98
CA LYS A 584 -16.09 16.53 6.08
C LYS A 584 -15.02 16.20 5.04
N HIS A 585 -14.61 14.95 4.96
CA HIS A 585 -13.55 14.52 4.03
C HIS A 585 -14.03 14.59 2.57
N VAL A 586 -15.28 14.23 2.30
CA VAL A 586 -15.90 14.37 0.97
C VAL A 586 -15.88 15.82 0.51
N SER A 587 -16.22 16.77 1.38
CA SER A 587 -16.15 18.20 1.06
C SER A 587 -14.73 18.69 0.75
N LEU A 588 -13.72 18.13 1.43
CA LEU A 588 -12.30 18.45 1.19
C LEU A 588 -11.80 17.87 -0.13
N GLU A 589 -12.24 16.66 -0.49
CA GLU A 589 -11.89 16.00 -1.74
C GLU A 589 -12.63 16.56 -2.95
N LYS A 590 -13.78 17.22 -2.73
CA LYS A 590 -14.65 17.80 -3.75
C LYS A 590 -15.38 16.73 -4.57
N GLU A 591 -14.97 16.51 -5.82
CA GLU A 591 -15.64 15.59 -6.75
C GLU A 591 -14.60 14.80 -7.56
N PRO A 592 -14.91 13.55 -7.95
CA PRO A 592 -14.01 12.74 -8.76
C PRO A 592 -13.85 13.34 -10.16
N CYS A 593 -12.61 13.41 -10.64
CA CYS A 593 -12.26 13.97 -11.94
C CYS A 593 -11.43 13.00 -12.78
N LEU A 594 -11.65 13.00 -14.10
CA LEU A 594 -10.82 12.34 -15.10
C LEU A 594 -9.94 13.39 -15.78
N HIS A 595 -8.63 13.30 -15.60
CA HIS A 595 -7.66 14.12 -16.31
C HIS A 595 -7.45 13.58 -17.72
N MET A 596 -7.61 14.44 -18.73
CA MET A 596 -7.50 14.10 -20.15
C MET A 596 -6.67 15.15 -20.88
N ASN A 597 -5.89 14.72 -21.88
CA ASN A 597 -5.11 15.64 -22.70
C ASN A 597 -6.03 16.49 -23.61
N VAL A 598 -5.68 17.75 -23.84
CA VAL A 598 -6.42 18.66 -24.73
C VAL A 598 -6.61 18.11 -26.15
N LYS A 599 -5.62 17.41 -26.71
CA LYS A 599 -5.71 16.81 -28.05
C LYS A 599 -6.74 15.68 -28.11
N ASP A 600 -6.80 14.88 -27.05
CA ASP A 600 -7.75 13.76 -26.94
C ASP A 600 -9.17 14.26 -26.71
N ALA A 601 -9.33 15.29 -25.87
CA ALA A 601 -10.62 15.92 -25.64
C ALA A 601 -11.19 16.53 -26.94
N LEU A 602 -10.34 17.20 -27.73
CA LEU A 602 -10.71 17.74 -29.03
C LEU A 602 -11.12 16.66 -30.04
N SER A 603 -10.41 15.52 -30.09
CA SER A 603 -10.74 14.43 -31.01
C SER A 603 -12.06 13.71 -30.65
N LYS A 604 -12.49 13.82 -29.39
CA LYS A 604 -13.73 13.22 -28.85
C LYS A 604 -14.89 14.21 -28.67
N ASP A 605 -14.74 15.48 -29.06
CA ASP A 605 -15.71 16.57 -28.82
C ASP A 605 -16.11 16.73 -27.33
N ILE A 606 -15.13 16.59 -26.45
CA ILE A 606 -15.28 16.71 -25.00
C ILE A 606 -14.76 18.07 -24.54
N LYS A 607 -15.55 18.81 -23.77
CA LYS A 607 -15.14 20.10 -23.17
C LYS A 607 -14.78 19.95 -21.70
N ASP A 608 -13.91 20.84 -21.23
CA ASP A 608 -13.54 20.88 -19.81
C ASP A 608 -14.77 21.01 -18.90
N GLY A 609 -14.80 20.21 -17.84
CA GLY A 609 -15.88 20.20 -16.85
C GLY A 609 -17.14 19.44 -17.27
N GLU A 610 -17.21 18.85 -18.46
CA GLU A 610 -18.33 17.99 -18.87
C GLU A 610 -18.33 16.65 -18.11
N LYS A 611 -19.51 16.04 -17.97
CA LYS A 611 -19.60 14.66 -17.50
C LYS A 611 -19.38 13.70 -18.65
N VAL A 612 -18.52 12.74 -18.44
CA VAL A 612 -18.17 11.71 -19.42
C VAL A 612 -18.41 10.33 -18.84
N ARG A 613 -18.72 9.38 -19.72
CA ARG A 613 -18.72 7.95 -19.41
C ARG A 613 -17.32 7.42 -19.69
N VAL A 614 -16.73 6.76 -18.71
CA VAL A 614 -15.48 6.01 -18.86
C VAL A 614 -15.81 4.54 -18.76
N TRP A 615 -15.44 3.74 -19.75
CA TRP A 615 -15.92 2.36 -19.84
C TRP A 615 -14.96 1.42 -20.55
N ASN A 616 -15.11 0.12 -20.26
CA ASN A 616 -14.53 -1.00 -20.99
C ASN A 616 -15.41 -2.25 -20.81
N ASN A 617 -14.89 -3.43 -21.16
CA ASN A 617 -15.64 -4.69 -21.06
C ASN A 617 -15.99 -5.12 -19.62
N ARG A 618 -15.30 -4.57 -18.61
CA ARG A 618 -15.49 -4.94 -17.19
C ARG A 618 -16.49 -4.04 -16.47
N GLY A 619 -16.61 -2.79 -16.89
CA GLY A 619 -17.50 -1.84 -16.22
C GLY A 619 -17.53 -0.44 -16.83
N GLU A 620 -18.17 0.45 -16.08
CA GLU A 620 -18.29 1.87 -16.44
C GLU A 620 -18.37 2.75 -15.19
N CYS A 621 -17.93 4.00 -15.31
CA CYS A 621 -18.20 5.05 -14.36
C CYS A 621 -18.48 6.39 -15.05
N ILE A 622 -19.06 7.33 -14.30
CA ILE A 622 -19.36 8.67 -14.76
C ILE A 622 -18.54 9.65 -13.95
N LEU A 623 -17.69 10.40 -14.64
CA LEU A 623 -16.73 11.33 -14.06
C LEU A 623 -16.85 12.69 -14.72
N LYS A 624 -16.46 13.74 -13.99
CA LYS A 624 -16.24 15.05 -14.59
C LYS A 624 -14.87 15.05 -15.26
N VAL A 625 -14.74 15.54 -16.49
CA VAL A 625 -13.44 15.65 -17.15
C VAL A 625 -12.74 16.94 -16.73
N SER A 626 -11.42 16.86 -16.55
CA SER A 626 -10.50 17.98 -16.43
C SER A 626 -9.53 17.92 -17.62
N VAL A 627 -9.74 18.81 -18.58
CA VAL A 627 -8.98 18.86 -19.83
C VAL A 627 -7.76 19.78 -19.65
N GLY A 628 -6.59 19.30 -20.07
CA GLY A 628 -5.36 20.11 -20.04
C GLY A 628 -4.15 19.37 -20.58
N GLU A 629 -2.96 19.74 -20.11
CA GLU A 629 -1.68 19.11 -20.51
C GLU A 629 -1.02 18.38 -19.33
N ASN A 630 -1.80 18.02 -18.32
CA ASN A 630 -1.30 17.35 -17.12
C ASN A 630 -0.98 15.87 -17.35
N VAL A 631 -1.39 15.31 -18.48
CA VAL A 631 -1.15 13.91 -18.90
C VAL A 631 -0.79 13.91 -20.39
N LEU A 632 -0.05 12.91 -20.85
CA LEU A 632 0.28 12.75 -22.27
C LEU A 632 -0.96 12.34 -23.10
N PRO A 633 -0.99 12.63 -24.41
CA PRO A 633 -2.01 12.09 -25.30
C PRO A 633 -2.10 10.56 -25.24
N GLY A 634 -3.32 10.02 -25.30
CA GLY A 634 -3.59 8.58 -25.16
C GLY A 634 -3.60 8.08 -23.71
N VAL A 635 -3.50 8.97 -22.72
CA VAL A 635 -3.51 8.62 -21.28
C VAL A 635 -4.62 9.37 -20.58
N VAL A 636 -5.39 8.67 -19.77
CA VAL A 636 -6.39 9.27 -18.87
C VAL A 636 -6.19 8.80 -17.44
N VAL A 637 -6.27 9.75 -16.51
CA VAL A 637 -5.96 9.51 -15.09
C VAL A 637 -7.11 9.96 -14.22
N THR A 638 -7.60 9.10 -13.34
CA THR A 638 -8.62 9.45 -12.33
C THR A 638 -8.03 9.45 -10.93
N GLN A 639 -8.74 10.06 -9.98
CA GLN A 639 -8.33 10.14 -8.58
C GLN A 639 -9.27 9.37 -7.65
N GLY A 640 -8.76 8.21 -7.26
CA GLY A 640 -9.03 7.42 -6.07
C GLY A 640 -10.40 6.77 -5.99
N LEU A 641 -10.80 6.33 -4.79
CA LEU A 641 -11.92 5.41 -4.58
C LEU A 641 -13.00 6.06 -3.74
N TRP A 642 -14.20 6.11 -4.30
CA TRP A 642 -15.34 6.80 -3.70
C TRP A 642 -16.37 5.80 -3.17
N ALA A 643 -17.02 6.16 -2.05
CA ALA A 643 -18.15 5.42 -1.52
C ALA A 643 -19.34 5.43 -2.51
N ASP A 644 -20.17 4.41 -2.41
CA ASP A 644 -21.43 4.36 -3.16
C ASP A 644 -22.36 5.49 -2.69
N SER A 645 -22.92 6.24 -3.64
CA SER A 645 -23.94 7.27 -3.38
C SER A 645 -25.13 7.10 -4.31
N PRO A 646 -26.37 7.36 -3.85
CA PRO A 646 -27.57 7.20 -4.67
C PRO A 646 -27.46 7.95 -6.01
N GLY A 647 -27.68 7.25 -7.11
CA GLY A 647 -27.63 7.81 -8.47
C GLY A 647 -26.22 8.07 -9.03
N ALA A 648 -25.15 7.82 -8.26
CA ALA A 648 -23.78 7.97 -8.74
C ALA A 648 -23.21 6.65 -9.25
N LYS A 649 -22.53 6.68 -10.40
CA LYS A 649 -21.76 5.56 -10.96
C LYS A 649 -20.26 5.86 -10.84
N ARG A 650 -19.60 5.43 -9.76
CA ARG A 650 -18.21 5.83 -9.43
C ARG A 650 -17.30 4.66 -9.03
N LEU A 651 -17.66 3.43 -9.39
CA LEU A 651 -16.88 2.24 -9.07
C LEU A 651 -15.65 2.12 -9.98
N ILE A 652 -14.60 2.88 -9.70
CA ILE A 652 -13.42 3.01 -10.57
C ILE A 652 -12.70 1.68 -10.79
N ASN A 653 -12.53 0.86 -9.74
CA ASN A 653 -11.86 -0.44 -9.88
C ASN A 653 -12.72 -1.51 -10.58
N SER A 654 -13.93 -1.18 -11.02
CA SER A 654 -14.62 -2.02 -12.03
C SER A 654 -13.94 -1.95 -13.41
N LEU A 655 -13.13 -0.92 -13.67
CA LEU A 655 -12.42 -0.73 -14.93
C LEU A 655 -11.04 -1.38 -14.94
N THR A 656 -10.49 -1.77 -13.78
CA THR A 656 -9.11 -2.25 -13.65
C THR A 656 -9.00 -3.76 -13.90
N PRO A 657 -7.89 -4.24 -14.50
CA PRO A 657 -7.69 -5.68 -14.71
C PRO A 657 -7.55 -6.48 -13.43
N ASP A 658 -8.11 -7.69 -13.40
CA ASP A 658 -7.94 -8.69 -12.34
C ASP A 658 -6.92 -9.77 -12.71
N ARG A 659 -5.71 -9.32 -13.06
CA ARG A 659 -4.53 -10.16 -13.31
C ARG A 659 -3.35 -9.70 -12.46
N VAL A 660 -2.35 -10.57 -12.32
CA VAL A 660 -1.17 -10.30 -11.49
C VAL A 660 -0.01 -9.75 -12.31
N ALA A 661 0.83 -8.95 -11.65
CA ALA A 661 2.07 -8.42 -12.21
C ALA A 661 3.11 -9.52 -12.45
N ASP A 662 4.17 -9.16 -13.18
CA ASP A 662 5.32 -9.98 -13.58
C ASP A 662 5.90 -10.83 -12.45
N MET A 663 5.97 -10.28 -11.23
CA MET A 663 6.47 -10.99 -10.05
C MET A 663 5.74 -10.58 -8.78
N GLY A 664 5.90 -11.40 -7.73
CA GLY A 664 5.33 -11.13 -6.40
C GLY A 664 3.80 -11.12 -6.35
N GLY A 665 3.10 -11.53 -7.41
CA GLY A 665 1.63 -11.62 -7.45
C GLY A 665 0.91 -10.27 -7.31
N GLY A 666 1.58 -9.15 -7.60
CA GLY A 666 1.08 -7.80 -7.35
C GLY A 666 -0.09 -7.39 -8.24
N ALA A 667 -0.81 -6.32 -7.87
CA ALA A 667 -1.92 -5.79 -8.66
C ALA A 667 -1.46 -5.06 -9.93
N THR A 668 -2.30 -5.06 -10.97
CA THR A 668 -2.04 -4.43 -12.28
C THR A 668 -3.01 -3.28 -12.58
N PHE A 669 -3.41 -2.52 -11.54
CA PHE A 669 -4.42 -1.46 -11.63
C PHE A 669 -4.17 -0.46 -12.76
N PHE A 670 -2.92 -0.21 -13.12
CA PHE A 670 -2.48 0.84 -14.05
C PHE A 670 -2.19 0.29 -15.46
N SER A 671 -2.50 -0.99 -15.70
CA SER A 671 -2.33 -1.65 -16.99
C SER A 671 -3.63 -1.78 -17.79
N GLY A 672 -4.71 -1.14 -17.32
CA GLY A 672 -6.02 -1.20 -17.97
C GLY A 672 -6.13 -0.22 -19.13
N ARG A 673 -7.04 -0.52 -20.06
CA ARG A 673 -7.48 0.44 -21.09
C ARG A 673 -8.96 0.75 -20.98
N VAL A 674 -9.34 1.95 -21.43
CA VAL A 674 -10.73 2.45 -21.42
C VAL A 674 -11.00 3.28 -22.67
N ASP A 675 -12.28 3.40 -23.03
CA ASP A 675 -12.76 4.50 -23.86
C ASP A 675 -13.48 5.55 -23.00
N VAL A 676 -13.59 6.75 -23.55
CA VAL A 676 -14.26 7.90 -22.96
C VAL A 676 -15.20 8.50 -24.00
N GLU A 677 -16.45 8.69 -23.61
CA GLU A 677 -17.46 9.33 -24.45
C GLU A 677 -18.26 10.37 -23.65
N LYS A 678 -18.79 11.35 -24.38
CA LYS A 678 -19.68 12.37 -23.84
C LYS A 678 -21.04 11.77 -23.48
N LEU A 679 -21.61 12.22 -22.37
CA LEU A 679 -22.98 11.86 -21.94
C LEU A 679 -24.06 12.74 -22.55
#